data_AF-A0A1V2GZA8-F1
#
_entry.id   AF-A0A1V2GZA8-F1
#
_cell.length_a   1.000
_cell.length_b   1.000
_cell.length_c   1.000
_cell.angle_alpha   90.00
_cell.angle_beta   90.00
_cell.angle_gamma   90.00
#
_symmetry.space_group_name_H-M   'P 1'
#
loop_
_entity.id
_entity.type
_entity.pdbx_description
1 polymer ?
#
loop_
_entity_poly.entity_id
_entity_poly.type
_entity_poly.pdbx_seq_one_letter_code
_entity_poly.pdbx_strand_id
1 'polypeptide(L)'
;MTQIPGYCTLCRSRCGTWNTVEQGRLVKVAPRPEHPTGRALCAKGRAAPEIAHASRRLATPLRRTQPKGAADPGWVAISWEEALAEVAGKLGQVRAESGAESVAFAVTSPSGTPISDAIDWVERFIRVFGSPNTVYATEICNWHKDHAHALTLGAAIGTPDYANAELILLWGHNPSNAWLAEAGEIAEGRRRGAKLMVVDPRRNAHAAGADRWLRLQPGTDAALALGLIFLLLAEGFDQDFVRAWTDAPFLVREDGGGLLRAGDLGLDGPVEAPVVLVDGVPRAYDAQKLAGGHPPEALALRGAVTLGGIACRPVLDRLAEAVAPWTPEAVEATTGIPADEVVAAAADIRAAKRIAYYCWTGVGQSANATQTDRAIAILYALTGSLDRIGGNRHYTRQPVRGVADHGLLPPGQAAKALGIAERPLGPAARGWVTAEDLRRAILEEEPYRVRALVSFGANLMVSQADPAGSAAALAALDFHVHCDLFENPTARFADILLPVNSPWEHEGLRVGFEIDAAAEELVQLRPRMVPPFAQSRSDMEVVFDLACRLGHREAFFGGSTEAGWNHILEPTGLTVAQLRAVPEGIRLPLRQVEQKFAERLAQGQPAFATPSQRIELFSERLLRIGQQPLPLHVDPPAPDKTFPLRLTTAKSGYYCHSQHRGIASLRRRAPDPMVELHPALAARHGVPEGGWLRLTTRAGSARFKARFSAALAPDVLVADYGWWEECADLGLPAERGSNYNTLIDTRQVDPISGSVAHRGFPCAIAALPDPAPAWPGFRPMRVVARREETEEVVSLHLAPLEGAPLPGFRPGQHLTLKLGEAGPLRAYSLSAAPGEAYRVSIRRQSSEGSSRFTALQPGATLLASAPSGRFVIPVAHPDPVVMVAAGIGITPFIGYLEALLTAPETPPAVLLLYGNRDGANHAFRERLQALAGLLPQLSVVERYSRPLDGDRGAVGRISAADVPQALIEARARFFLCGPPEMLTGMRAGLQARGVPAFEIFSESFVSAEGNTTAAPTTPRDVTFAQSGTTLRWTPEAGTLLELAEAAGLSLPSGCRTGQCESCAVAVLDGQAHHRVPPVEDDPGTCLTCQALPFSDLTLDA
;
A
#
# COMPACT_ATOMS: atom_id res chain seq x y z
N MET A 1 -29.58 -3.76 -12.20
CA MET A 1 -28.28 -3.12 -11.92
C MET A 1 -28.54 -1.80 -11.21
N THR A 2 -27.90 -1.55 -10.07
CA THR A 2 -28.08 -0.34 -9.26
C THR A 2 -26.72 0.29 -9.02
N GLN A 3 -26.57 1.60 -9.23
CA GLN A 3 -25.37 2.33 -8.83
C GLN A 3 -25.61 2.97 -7.46
N ILE A 4 -24.71 2.71 -6.52
CA ILE A 4 -24.79 3.20 -5.14
C ILE A 4 -23.58 4.12 -4.87
N PRO A 5 -23.81 5.38 -4.45
CA PRO A 5 -22.71 6.27 -4.08
C PRO A 5 -22.06 5.82 -2.76
N GLY A 6 -20.77 6.03 -2.63
CA GLY A 6 -20.05 5.77 -1.39
C GLY A 6 -18.60 6.22 -1.45
N TYR A 7 -17.75 5.58 -0.63
CA TYR A 7 -16.32 5.77 -0.63
C TYR A 7 -15.61 4.46 -0.23
N CYS A 8 -14.38 4.27 -0.71
CA CYS A 8 -13.56 3.08 -0.47
C CYS A 8 -12.74 3.22 0.82
N THR A 9 -12.88 2.30 1.79
CA THR A 9 -12.14 2.33 3.06
C THR A 9 -10.95 1.36 3.13
N LEU A 10 -10.45 0.88 2.00
CA LEU A 10 -9.23 0.07 1.97
C LEU A 10 -7.96 0.86 2.39
N CYS A 11 -8.00 2.19 2.41
CA CYS A 11 -6.90 3.03 2.89
C CYS A 11 -7.36 4.43 3.31
N ARG A 12 -6.44 5.20 3.89
CA ARG A 12 -6.68 6.58 4.38
C ARG A 12 -7.23 7.55 3.33
N SER A 13 -6.96 7.32 2.03
CA SER A 13 -7.41 8.22 0.96
C SER A 13 -8.93 8.32 0.82
N ARG A 14 -9.68 7.31 1.29
CA ARG A 14 -11.16 7.28 1.26
C ARG A 14 -11.76 7.77 -0.05
N CYS A 15 -11.28 7.25 -1.17
CA CYS A 15 -11.68 7.71 -2.50
C CYS A 15 -13.20 7.55 -2.67
N GLY A 16 -13.89 8.61 -3.11
CA GLY A 16 -15.31 8.54 -3.45
C GLY A 16 -15.57 7.62 -4.63
N THR A 17 -16.62 6.80 -4.54
CA THR A 17 -16.91 5.75 -5.53
C THR A 17 -18.37 5.67 -5.96
N TRP A 18 -18.55 5.29 -7.22
CA TRP A 18 -19.77 4.64 -7.72
C TRP A 18 -19.61 3.13 -7.61
N ASN A 19 -20.59 2.47 -6.99
CA ASN A 19 -20.56 1.04 -6.71
C ASN A 19 -21.73 0.37 -7.43
N THR A 20 -21.45 -0.40 -8.46
CA THR A 20 -22.46 -1.10 -9.25
C THR A 20 -22.78 -2.44 -8.61
N VAL A 21 -24.06 -2.63 -8.28
CA VAL A 21 -24.60 -3.86 -7.72
C VAL A 21 -25.59 -4.50 -8.69
N GLU A 22 -25.45 -5.80 -8.90
CA GLU A 22 -26.35 -6.62 -9.71
C GLU A 22 -26.69 -7.89 -8.95
N GLN A 23 -27.99 -8.19 -8.80
CA GLN A 23 -28.48 -9.37 -8.08
C GLN A 23 -27.86 -9.51 -6.67
N GLY A 24 -27.71 -8.41 -5.95
CA GLY A 24 -27.09 -8.38 -4.61
C GLY A 24 -25.57 -8.56 -4.59
N ARG A 25 -24.90 -8.58 -5.75
CA ARG A 25 -23.45 -8.70 -5.87
C ARG A 25 -22.82 -7.41 -6.38
N LEU A 26 -21.75 -6.97 -5.72
CA LEU A 26 -20.87 -5.92 -6.23
C LEU A 26 -20.15 -6.42 -7.49
N VAL A 27 -20.36 -5.76 -8.63
CA VAL A 27 -19.79 -6.16 -9.93
C VAL A 27 -18.77 -5.16 -10.48
N LYS A 28 -18.83 -3.88 -10.07
CA LYS A 28 -17.89 -2.84 -10.50
C LYS A 28 -17.80 -1.73 -9.45
N VAL A 29 -16.60 -1.18 -9.27
CA VAL A 29 -16.37 0.06 -8.51
C VAL A 29 -15.61 1.04 -9.40
N ALA A 30 -16.11 2.28 -9.48
CA ALA A 30 -15.56 3.36 -10.30
C ALA A 30 -15.38 4.63 -9.46
N PRO A 31 -14.47 5.55 -9.84
CA PRO A 31 -14.37 6.86 -9.19
C PRO A 31 -15.69 7.65 -9.30
N ARG A 32 -15.96 8.50 -8.30
CA ARG A 32 -17.06 9.48 -8.28
C ARG A 32 -16.49 10.90 -8.25
N PRO A 33 -16.24 11.55 -9.40
CA PRO A 33 -15.53 12.82 -9.48
C PRO A 33 -16.14 13.97 -8.65
N GLU A 34 -17.45 13.92 -8.37
CA GLU A 34 -18.17 14.92 -7.58
C GLU A 34 -17.86 14.82 -6.06
N HIS A 35 -17.32 13.68 -5.61
CA HIS A 35 -16.83 13.51 -4.25
C HIS A 35 -15.45 14.18 -4.12
N PRO A 36 -15.14 14.90 -3.02
CA PRO A 36 -13.86 15.61 -2.84
C PRO A 36 -12.61 14.75 -3.12
N THR A 37 -12.62 13.50 -2.64
CA THR A 37 -11.55 12.51 -2.86
C THR A 37 -11.79 11.55 -4.05
N GLY A 38 -12.78 11.81 -4.89
CA GLY A 38 -13.31 10.83 -5.85
C GLY A 38 -12.85 11.00 -7.31
N ARG A 39 -11.92 11.91 -7.60
CA ARG A 39 -11.36 12.10 -8.96
C ARG A 39 -10.72 10.81 -9.52
N ALA A 40 -10.20 9.94 -8.67
CA ALA A 40 -9.48 8.74 -9.09
C ALA A 40 -9.66 7.55 -8.14
N LEU A 41 -9.35 6.35 -8.66
CA LEU A 41 -9.45 5.09 -7.91
C LEU A 41 -8.30 4.15 -8.29
N CYS A 42 -7.57 3.67 -7.27
CA CYS A 42 -6.44 2.75 -7.47
C CYS A 42 -6.88 1.32 -7.82
N ALA A 43 -5.93 0.50 -8.25
CA ALA A 43 -6.11 -0.92 -8.57
C ALA A 43 -6.84 -1.69 -7.46
N LYS A 44 -6.47 -1.46 -6.19
CA LYS A 44 -7.08 -2.11 -5.03
C LYS A 44 -8.58 -1.82 -4.92
N GLY A 45 -8.97 -0.57 -5.17
CA GLY A 45 -10.37 -0.16 -5.17
C GLY A 45 -11.15 -0.76 -6.33
N ARG A 46 -10.53 -0.95 -7.50
CA ARG A 46 -11.15 -1.61 -8.66
C ARG A 46 -11.32 -3.12 -8.45
N ALA A 47 -10.42 -3.74 -7.68
CA ALA A 47 -10.50 -5.14 -7.29
C ALA A 47 -11.56 -5.42 -6.19
N ALA A 48 -12.32 -4.41 -5.76
CA ALA A 48 -13.36 -4.53 -4.74
C ALA A 48 -14.37 -5.68 -4.97
N PRO A 49 -14.90 -5.91 -6.19
CA PRO A 49 -15.75 -7.08 -6.46
C PRO A 49 -15.07 -8.41 -6.12
N GLU A 50 -13.80 -8.54 -6.49
CA GLU A 50 -13.02 -9.76 -6.24
C GLU A 50 -12.71 -9.94 -4.75
N ILE A 51 -12.40 -8.84 -4.03
CA ILE A 51 -12.17 -8.86 -2.58
C ILE A 51 -13.45 -9.24 -1.82
N ALA A 52 -14.57 -8.56 -2.11
CA ALA A 52 -15.84 -8.76 -1.43
C ALA A 52 -16.36 -10.18 -1.64
N HIS A 53 -16.12 -10.77 -2.81
CA HIS A 53 -16.67 -12.07 -3.17
C HIS A 53 -15.63 -13.19 -3.23
N ALA A 54 -14.40 -13.02 -2.75
CA ALA A 54 -13.37 -14.07 -2.85
C ALA A 54 -13.84 -15.40 -2.23
N SER A 55 -13.60 -16.54 -2.92
CA SER A 55 -14.09 -17.86 -2.45
C SER A 55 -13.47 -18.32 -1.13
N ARG A 56 -12.27 -17.83 -0.82
CA ARG A 56 -11.52 -18.14 0.41
C ARG A 56 -11.90 -17.31 1.64
N ARG A 57 -12.96 -16.49 1.57
CA ARG A 57 -13.42 -15.69 2.72
C ARG A 57 -13.93 -16.59 3.84
N LEU A 58 -13.67 -16.19 5.08
CA LEU A 58 -14.22 -16.85 6.26
C LEU A 58 -15.75 -16.67 6.27
N ALA A 59 -16.48 -17.79 6.40
CA ALA A 59 -17.94 -17.81 6.27
C ALA A 59 -18.68 -17.90 7.62
N THR A 60 -18.08 -18.56 8.61
CA THR A 60 -18.66 -18.85 9.93
C THR A 60 -17.57 -18.78 11.00
N PRO A 61 -17.90 -18.50 12.28
CA PRO A 61 -16.95 -18.64 13.38
C PRO A 61 -16.33 -20.05 13.45
N LEU A 62 -15.03 -20.11 13.72
CA LEU A 62 -14.27 -21.36 13.81
C LEU A 62 -13.60 -21.48 15.18
N ARG A 63 -13.60 -22.70 15.75
CA ARG A 63 -12.88 -23.07 16.97
C ARG A 63 -11.73 -24.02 16.63
N ARG A 64 -10.56 -23.77 17.23
CA ARG A 64 -9.37 -24.64 17.14
C ARG A 64 -9.60 -25.95 17.90
N THR A 65 -9.08 -27.06 17.36
CA THR A 65 -9.08 -28.37 18.08
C THR A 65 -7.68 -28.95 18.28
N GLN A 66 -6.67 -28.45 17.56
CA GLN A 66 -5.27 -28.87 17.71
C GLN A 66 -4.45 -27.85 18.51
N PRO A 67 -3.33 -28.23 19.14
CA PRO A 67 -2.47 -27.28 19.86
C PRO A 67 -2.03 -26.07 19.02
N LYS A 68 -1.79 -24.93 19.67
CA LYS A 68 -1.22 -23.74 18.99
C LYS A 68 0.14 -24.07 18.39
N GLY A 69 0.38 -23.60 17.17
CA GLY A 69 1.59 -23.92 16.40
C GLY A 69 1.54 -25.19 15.56
N ALA A 70 0.47 -25.99 15.65
CA ALA A 70 0.23 -27.08 14.69
C ALA A 70 0.08 -26.52 13.25
N ALA A 71 0.57 -27.26 12.25
CA ALA A 71 0.52 -26.84 10.85
C ALA A 71 -0.93 -26.68 10.34
N ASP A 72 -1.83 -27.52 10.84
CA ASP A 72 -3.28 -27.45 10.69
C ASP A 72 -3.91 -27.19 12.08
N PRO A 73 -4.61 -26.06 12.28
CA PRO A 73 -5.35 -25.77 13.52
C PRO A 73 -6.47 -26.75 13.86
N GLY A 74 -6.95 -27.55 12.89
CA GLY A 74 -8.11 -28.43 13.07
C GLY A 74 -9.40 -27.65 13.32
N TRP A 75 -9.70 -26.66 12.49
CA TRP A 75 -10.86 -25.80 12.66
C TRP A 75 -12.18 -26.57 12.62
N VAL A 76 -13.06 -26.30 13.59
CA VAL A 76 -14.46 -26.74 13.58
C VAL A 76 -15.39 -25.53 13.61
N ALA A 77 -16.42 -25.54 12.76
CA ALA A 77 -17.42 -24.47 12.73
C ALA A 77 -18.26 -24.46 14.01
N ILE A 78 -18.49 -23.28 14.56
CA ILE A 78 -19.37 -23.03 15.71
C ILE A 78 -20.31 -21.85 15.40
N SER A 79 -21.39 -21.73 16.17
CA SER A 79 -22.31 -20.59 16.04
C SER A 79 -21.71 -19.30 16.63
N TRP A 80 -22.23 -18.15 16.19
CA TRP A 80 -21.87 -16.85 16.78
C TRP A 80 -22.20 -16.75 18.27
N GLU A 81 -23.30 -17.36 18.72
CA GLU A 81 -23.69 -17.36 20.12
C GLU A 81 -22.65 -18.10 20.97
N GLU A 82 -22.25 -19.31 20.55
CA GLU A 82 -21.21 -20.09 21.22
C GLU A 82 -19.87 -19.35 21.22
N ALA A 83 -19.47 -18.79 20.06
CA ALA A 83 -18.22 -18.08 19.93
C ALA A 83 -18.16 -16.86 20.86
N LEU A 84 -19.17 -15.99 20.85
CA LEU A 84 -19.15 -14.77 21.66
C LEU A 84 -19.37 -15.05 23.15
N ALA A 85 -20.12 -16.08 23.52
CA ALA A 85 -20.25 -16.53 24.90
C ALA A 85 -18.90 -17.04 25.45
N GLU A 86 -18.19 -17.88 24.67
CA GLU A 86 -16.88 -18.38 25.04
C GLU A 86 -15.85 -17.25 25.16
N VAL A 87 -15.81 -16.33 24.19
CA VAL A 87 -14.93 -15.16 24.22
C VAL A 87 -15.22 -14.30 25.44
N ALA A 88 -16.47 -13.89 25.66
CA ALA A 88 -16.83 -13.06 26.81
C ALA A 88 -16.51 -13.78 28.15
N GLY A 89 -16.78 -15.08 28.25
CA GLY A 89 -16.46 -15.89 29.42
C GLY A 89 -14.96 -15.92 29.72
N LYS A 90 -14.11 -16.20 28.71
CA LYS A 90 -12.65 -16.26 28.87
C LYS A 90 -12.03 -14.90 29.18
N LEU A 91 -12.45 -13.84 28.50
CA LEU A 91 -11.96 -12.48 28.79
C LEU A 91 -12.38 -12.01 30.18
N GLY A 92 -13.63 -12.28 30.57
CA GLY A 92 -14.13 -11.98 31.91
C GLY A 92 -13.37 -12.74 33.00
N GLN A 93 -13.07 -14.02 32.76
CA GLN A 93 -12.26 -14.85 33.66
C GLN A 93 -10.85 -14.27 33.84
N VAL A 94 -10.12 -14.00 32.76
CA VAL A 94 -8.76 -13.44 32.84
C VAL A 94 -8.76 -12.09 33.56
N ARG A 95 -9.74 -11.23 33.26
CA ARG A 95 -9.90 -9.93 33.92
C ARG A 95 -10.10 -10.07 35.43
N ALA A 96 -10.91 -11.03 35.86
CA ALA A 96 -11.19 -11.27 37.27
C ALA A 96 -9.99 -11.86 38.03
N GLU A 97 -9.24 -12.76 37.39
CA GLU A 97 -8.10 -13.46 38.00
C GLU A 97 -6.80 -12.65 37.99
N SER A 98 -6.55 -11.88 36.93
CA SER A 98 -5.23 -11.28 36.65
C SER A 98 -5.29 -9.80 36.27
N GLY A 99 -6.45 -9.16 36.39
CA GLY A 99 -6.64 -7.77 35.99
C GLY A 99 -6.89 -7.58 34.50
N ALA A 100 -7.48 -6.43 34.14
CA ALA A 100 -7.82 -6.12 32.75
C ALA A 100 -6.57 -5.94 31.86
N GLU A 101 -5.46 -5.51 32.45
CA GLU A 101 -4.17 -5.38 31.79
C GLU A 101 -3.59 -6.71 31.28
N SER A 102 -4.02 -7.84 31.84
CA SER A 102 -3.60 -9.17 31.38
C SER A 102 -4.29 -9.61 30.08
N VAL A 103 -5.21 -8.80 29.54
CA VAL A 103 -5.78 -8.97 28.21
C VAL A 103 -5.26 -7.86 27.31
N ALA A 104 -4.55 -8.22 26.25
CA ALA A 104 -4.10 -7.29 25.23
C ALA A 104 -5.05 -7.30 24.02
N PHE A 105 -4.99 -6.23 23.24
CA PHE A 105 -5.76 -6.07 22.02
C PHE A 105 -4.84 -5.68 20.87
N ALA A 106 -4.81 -6.45 19.79
CA ALA A 106 -4.09 -6.08 18.59
C ALA A 106 -5.08 -5.57 17.55
N VAL A 107 -4.81 -4.42 16.95
CA VAL A 107 -5.70 -3.79 15.99
C VAL A 107 -4.89 -3.35 14.80
N THR A 108 -5.32 -3.72 13.59
CA THR A 108 -4.62 -3.27 12.38
C THR A 108 -4.73 -1.74 12.20
N SER A 109 -3.81 -1.14 11.44
CA SER A 109 -3.83 0.31 11.22
C SER A 109 -5.05 0.77 10.39
N PRO A 110 -5.82 1.78 10.85
CA PRO A 110 -6.91 2.37 10.07
C PRO A 110 -6.45 3.14 8.83
N SER A 111 -5.13 3.33 8.67
CA SER A 111 -4.58 4.01 7.49
C SER A 111 -4.50 3.10 6.25
N GLY A 112 -4.66 1.78 6.42
CA GLY A 112 -4.51 0.79 5.35
C GLY A 112 -5.56 -0.33 5.37
N THR A 113 -6.63 -0.21 6.17
CA THR A 113 -7.64 -1.26 6.26
C THR A 113 -9.06 -0.71 6.51
N PRO A 114 -10.09 -1.54 6.24
CA PRO A 114 -11.49 -1.25 6.56
C PRO A 114 -11.79 -0.95 8.03
N ILE A 115 -10.90 -1.29 8.97
CA ILE A 115 -11.13 -1.06 10.41
C ILE A 115 -11.40 0.42 10.71
N SER A 116 -11.03 1.33 9.80
CA SER A 116 -11.34 2.75 9.90
C SER A 116 -12.83 3.08 10.09
N ASP A 117 -13.74 2.17 9.70
CA ASP A 117 -15.19 2.33 9.92
C ASP A 117 -15.62 1.97 11.36
N ALA A 118 -14.82 1.20 12.09
CA ALA A 118 -15.15 0.68 13.43
C ALA A 118 -14.13 1.07 14.51
N ILE A 119 -13.00 1.70 14.14
CA ILE A 119 -11.83 1.90 14.99
C ILE A 119 -12.17 2.56 16.33
N ASP A 120 -12.95 3.64 16.32
CA ASP A 120 -13.34 4.34 17.54
C ASP A 120 -14.20 3.45 18.46
N TRP A 121 -15.00 2.54 17.90
CA TRP A 121 -15.80 1.61 18.68
C TRP A 121 -14.98 0.47 19.27
N VAL A 122 -13.97 0.00 18.53
CA VAL A 122 -12.99 -0.97 19.04
C VAL A 122 -12.19 -0.34 20.18
N GLU A 123 -11.67 0.87 20.02
CA GLU A 123 -10.93 1.57 21.09
C GLU A 123 -11.81 1.85 22.31
N ARG A 124 -13.07 2.26 22.10
CA ARG A 124 -14.04 2.41 23.19
C ARG A 124 -14.19 1.11 23.97
N PHE A 125 -14.32 -0.03 23.28
CA PHE A 125 -14.50 -1.33 23.91
C PHE A 125 -13.30 -1.70 24.77
N ILE A 126 -12.08 -1.52 24.23
CA ILE A 126 -10.83 -1.82 24.93
C ILE A 126 -10.71 -0.97 26.22
N ARG A 127 -11.01 0.33 26.12
CA ARG A 127 -10.88 1.27 27.24
C ARG A 127 -11.92 1.01 28.32
N VAL A 128 -13.17 0.73 27.94
CA VAL A 128 -14.25 0.38 28.88
C VAL A 128 -14.03 -1.00 29.50
N PHE A 129 -13.46 -1.96 28.76
CA PHE A 129 -12.99 -3.23 29.31
C PHE A 129 -11.93 -2.99 30.40
N GLY A 130 -11.10 -1.97 30.20
CA GLY A 130 -10.11 -1.48 31.16
C GLY A 130 -8.68 -1.89 30.87
N SER A 131 -8.40 -2.39 29.65
CA SER A 131 -7.03 -2.75 29.27
C SER A 131 -6.29 -1.52 28.72
N PRO A 132 -5.08 -1.21 29.22
CA PRO A 132 -4.22 -0.18 28.66
C PRO A 132 -3.37 -0.69 27.47
N ASN A 133 -3.51 -1.97 27.08
CA ASN A 133 -2.58 -2.67 26.20
C ASN A 133 -3.17 -2.86 24.80
N THR A 134 -3.11 -1.81 23.97
CA THR A 134 -3.53 -1.87 22.57
C THR A 134 -2.33 -1.80 21.61
N VAL A 135 -2.18 -2.75 20.69
CA VAL A 135 -1.06 -2.84 19.74
C VAL A 135 -1.53 -2.52 18.32
N TYR A 136 -0.91 -1.51 17.68
CA TYR A 136 -1.28 -1.04 16.34
C TYR A 136 -0.17 -1.10 15.27
N ALA A 137 1.08 -1.32 15.66
CA ALA A 137 2.27 -0.96 14.87
C ALA A 137 2.45 0.57 14.67
N THR A 138 1.91 1.40 15.58
CA THR A 138 1.99 2.87 15.49
C THR A 138 3.43 3.38 15.55
N GLU A 139 4.29 2.70 16.32
CA GLU A 139 5.72 2.94 16.49
C GLU A 139 6.52 2.82 15.20
N ILE A 140 6.03 2.08 14.20
CA ILE A 140 6.64 1.96 12.85
C ILE A 140 5.73 2.50 11.75
N CYS A 141 4.70 3.27 12.11
CA CYS A 141 3.71 3.81 11.18
C CYS A 141 3.49 5.32 11.40
N ASN A 142 2.48 5.71 12.19
CA ASN A 142 1.98 7.09 12.27
C ASN A 142 2.39 7.85 13.54
N TRP A 143 2.97 7.18 14.54
CA TRP A 143 3.26 7.83 15.82
C TRP A 143 4.17 9.05 15.68
N HIS A 144 5.18 9.00 14.81
CA HIS A 144 6.11 10.12 14.61
C HIS A 144 5.40 11.36 14.05
N LYS A 145 4.72 11.24 12.91
CA LYS A 145 4.00 12.36 12.31
C LYS A 145 2.86 12.92 13.17
N ASP A 146 2.31 12.12 14.08
CA ASP A 146 1.16 12.51 14.92
C ASP A 146 1.59 13.04 16.30
N HIS A 147 2.61 12.45 16.92
CA HIS A 147 2.97 12.70 18.32
C HIS A 147 4.41 13.19 18.51
N ALA A 148 5.40 12.68 17.76
CA ALA A 148 6.74 13.29 17.78
C ALA A 148 6.67 14.72 17.25
N HIS A 149 5.91 14.93 16.18
CA HIS A 149 5.64 16.25 15.61
C HIS A 149 5.03 17.22 16.64
N ALA A 150 4.08 16.72 17.43
CA ALA A 150 3.39 17.47 18.47
C ALA A 150 4.28 17.84 19.66
N LEU A 151 5.44 17.18 19.85
CA LEU A 151 6.44 17.63 20.82
C LEU A 151 7.09 18.96 20.42
N THR A 152 7.06 19.31 19.13
CA THR A 152 7.60 20.56 18.59
C THR A 152 6.48 21.57 18.35
N LEU A 153 5.52 21.24 17.47
CA LEU A 153 4.51 22.20 17.02
C LEU A 153 3.26 22.24 17.91
N GLY A 154 3.13 21.35 18.90
CA GLY A 154 1.91 21.21 19.70
C GLY A 154 0.75 20.56 18.95
N ALA A 155 0.97 20.06 17.73
CA ALA A 155 -0.01 19.34 16.92
C ALA A 155 0.69 18.33 15.99
N ALA A 156 -0.08 17.38 15.45
CA ALA A 156 0.35 16.49 14.37
C ALA A 156 0.72 17.29 13.10
N ILE A 157 1.32 16.66 12.09
CA ILE A 157 1.48 17.30 10.77
C ILE A 157 0.10 17.70 10.21
N GLY A 158 -0.07 18.98 9.89
CA GLY A 158 -1.29 19.50 9.25
C GLY A 158 -1.46 18.99 7.82
N THR A 159 -2.69 19.03 7.30
CA THR A 159 -2.98 18.67 5.90
C THR A 159 -2.25 19.63 4.96
N PRO A 160 -1.35 19.14 4.09
CA PRO A 160 -0.61 19.99 3.15
C PRO A 160 -1.53 20.55 2.06
N ASP A 161 -1.61 21.88 1.95
CA ASP A 161 -2.38 22.59 0.92
C ASP A 161 -1.62 22.64 -0.41
N TYR A 162 -1.35 21.45 -0.99
CA TYR A 162 -0.49 21.29 -2.16
C TYR A 162 -0.96 22.12 -3.37
N ALA A 163 -2.27 22.23 -3.58
CA ALA A 163 -2.84 22.98 -4.70
C ALA A 163 -2.57 24.49 -4.66
N ASN A 164 -2.20 25.05 -3.50
CA ASN A 164 -1.91 26.47 -3.35
C ASN A 164 -0.45 26.78 -3.00
N ALA A 165 0.41 25.75 -2.98
CA ALA A 165 1.82 25.86 -2.62
C ALA A 165 2.68 26.48 -3.73
N GLU A 166 3.79 27.12 -3.34
CA GLU A 166 4.89 27.52 -4.23
C GLU A 166 5.98 26.46 -4.29
N LEU A 167 6.18 25.76 -3.18
CA LEU A 167 7.08 24.62 -3.05
C LEU A 167 6.36 23.47 -2.36
N ILE A 168 6.34 22.32 -3.03
CA ILE A 168 5.85 21.05 -2.52
C ILE A 168 7.05 20.20 -2.13
N LEU A 169 7.11 19.76 -0.88
CA LEU A 169 8.17 18.91 -0.35
C LEU A 169 7.64 17.54 0.06
N LEU A 170 8.02 16.50 -0.68
CA LEU A 170 7.70 15.11 -0.37
C LEU A 170 8.93 14.43 0.24
N TRP A 171 8.87 14.13 1.54
CA TRP A 171 10.02 13.58 2.27
C TRP A 171 9.71 12.18 2.80
N GLY A 172 10.27 11.14 2.18
CA GLY A 172 9.96 9.75 2.57
C GLY A 172 8.47 9.41 2.44
N HIS A 173 7.76 10.10 1.54
CA HIS A 173 6.31 10.01 1.31
C HIS A 173 6.01 9.90 -0.18
N ASN A 174 5.21 8.90 -0.57
CA ASN A 174 4.85 8.65 -1.97
C ASN A 174 3.32 8.61 -2.15
N PRO A 175 2.68 9.77 -2.36
CA PRO A 175 1.22 9.91 -2.57
C PRO A 175 0.68 9.05 -3.71
N SER A 176 1.41 8.90 -4.81
CA SER A 176 0.97 8.10 -5.97
C SER A 176 0.65 6.64 -5.62
N ASN A 177 1.30 6.08 -4.59
CA ASN A 177 1.05 4.71 -4.14
C ASN A 177 0.22 4.63 -2.84
N ALA A 178 0.32 5.65 -1.97
CA ALA A 178 -0.19 5.60 -0.61
C ALA A 178 -1.39 6.51 -0.34
N TRP A 179 -1.60 7.59 -1.11
CA TRP A 179 -2.67 8.56 -0.90
C TRP A 179 -3.04 9.28 -2.21
N LEU A 180 -3.93 8.67 -2.98
CA LEU A 180 -4.23 9.12 -4.35
C LEU A 180 -4.90 10.52 -4.41
N ALA A 181 -5.69 10.88 -3.40
CA ALA A 181 -6.28 12.22 -3.31
C ALA A 181 -5.19 13.31 -3.21
N GLU A 182 -4.16 13.11 -2.39
CA GLU A 182 -3.00 14.04 -2.31
C GLU A 182 -2.25 14.12 -3.64
N ALA A 183 -2.08 13.00 -4.35
CA ALA A 183 -1.46 13.03 -5.67
C ALA A 183 -2.21 13.92 -6.66
N GLY A 184 -3.55 14.00 -6.55
CA GLY A 184 -4.39 14.92 -7.32
C GLY A 184 -4.15 16.39 -6.96
N GLU A 185 -4.02 16.71 -5.67
CA GLU A 185 -3.73 18.07 -5.21
C GLU A 185 -2.31 18.53 -5.57
N ILE A 186 -1.33 17.61 -5.56
CA ILE A 186 0.03 17.88 -6.04
C ILE A 186 0.02 18.19 -7.53
N ALA A 187 -0.73 17.43 -8.34
CA ALA A 187 -0.87 17.71 -9.76
C ALA A 187 -1.46 19.11 -10.01
N GLU A 188 -2.45 19.52 -9.22
CA GLU A 188 -3.04 20.86 -9.30
C GLU A 188 -2.03 21.95 -8.90
N GLY A 189 -1.24 21.74 -7.84
CA GLY A 189 -0.17 22.64 -7.45
C GLY A 189 0.89 22.81 -8.54
N ARG A 190 1.33 21.70 -9.16
CA ARG A 190 2.26 21.71 -10.30
C ARG A 190 1.71 22.50 -11.48
N ARG A 191 0.43 22.30 -11.82
CA ARG A 191 -0.25 23.03 -12.90
C ARG A 191 -0.26 24.54 -12.65
N ARG A 192 -0.30 24.97 -11.39
CA ARG A 192 -0.22 26.37 -10.96
C ARG A 192 1.21 26.90 -10.80
N GLY A 193 2.22 26.09 -11.12
CA GLY A 193 3.63 26.49 -11.11
C GLY A 193 4.39 26.17 -9.82
N ALA A 194 3.84 25.36 -8.91
CA ALA A 194 4.56 24.94 -7.72
C ALA A 194 5.81 24.12 -8.09
N LYS A 195 6.96 24.44 -7.48
CA LYS A 195 8.15 23.57 -7.53
C LYS A 195 7.90 22.31 -6.70
N LEU A 196 8.51 21.20 -7.10
CA LEU A 196 8.45 19.91 -6.42
C LEU A 196 9.85 19.44 -6.03
N MET A 197 10.04 19.24 -4.74
CA MET A 197 11.23 18.64 -4.14
C MET A 197 10.86 17.28 -3.56
N VAL A 198 11.63 16.24 -3.90
CA VAL A 198 11.42 14.87 -3.43
C VAL A 198 12.68 14.35 -2.76
N VAL A 199 12.57 13.95 -1.49
CA VAL A 199 13.63 13.27 -0.73
C VAL A 199 13.27 11.79 -0.64
N ASP A 200 13.93 10.96 -1.46
CA ASP A 200 13.70 9.52 -1.54
C ASP A 200 14.94 8.83 -2.15
N PRO A 201 15.42 7.70 -1.62
CA PRO A 201 16.47 6.91 -2.29
C PRO A 201 16.08 6.42 -3.68
N ARG A 202 14.77 6.28 -3.95
CA ARG A 202 14.22 5.79 -5.22
C ARG A 202 13.83 6.95 -6.11
N ARG A 203 14.11 6.81 -7.40
CA ARG A 203 13.52 7.66 -8.45
C ARG A 203 12.08 7.21 -8.76
N ASN A 204 11.20 7.36 -7.77
CA ASN A 204 9.78 7.08 -7.91
C ASN A 204 9.11 8.05 -8.93
N ALA A 205 7.82 7.86 -9.22
CA ALA A 205 7.17 8.64 -10.26
C ALA A 205 7.12 10.16 -10.01
N HIS A 206 7.00 10.60 -8.75
CA HIS A 206 7.10 12.03 -8.42
C HIS A 206 8.55 12.52 -8.51
N ALA A 207 9.52 11.73 -8.05
CA ALA A 207 10.95 12.06 -8.17
C ALA A 207 11.40 12.18 -9.63
N ALA A 208 10.82 11.40 -10.55
CA ALA A 208 11.16 11.47 -11.98
C ALA A 208 10.79 12.82 -12.63
N GLY A 209 9.74 13.49 -12.12
CA GLY A 209 9.26 14.80 -12.61
C GLY A 209 9.46 15.95 -11.62
N ALA A 210 10.30 15.75 -10.60
CA ALA A 210 10.60 16.76 -9.59
C ALA A 210 11.64 17.77 -10.10
N ASP A 211 11.55 19.02 -9.64
CA ASP A 211 12.59 20.03 -9.88
C ASP A 211 13.86 19.70 -9.08
N ARG A 212 13.68 19.04 -7.92
CA ARG A 212 14.78 18.44 -7.17
C ARG A 212 14.42 17.04 -6.70
N TRP A 213 15.31 16.09 -6.99
CA TRP A 213 15.29 14.78 -6.39
C TRP A 213 16.56 14.59 -5.57
N LEU A 214 16.43 14.68 -4.25
CA LEU A 214 17.54 14.48 -3.33
C LEU A 214 17.64 12.98 -2.99
N ARG A 215 18.58 12.30 -3.63
CA ARG A 215 18.79 10.85 -3.49
C ARG A 215 19.52 10.52 -2.19
N LEU A 216 18.77 10.59 -1.09
CA LEU A 216 19.26 10.32 0.26
C LEU A 216 19.66 8.85 0.46
N GLN A 217 20.78 8.61 1.15
CA GLN A 217 21.10 7.31 1.75
C GLN A 217 20.09 6.95 2.86
N PRO A 218 19.44 5.77 2.83
CA PRO A 218 18.38 5.45 3.78
C PRO A 218 18.82 5.53 5.25
N GLY A 219 18.03 6.21 6.09
CA GLY A 219 18.30 6.38 7.52
C GLY A 219 19.11 7.62 7.89
N THR A 220 19.39 8.50 6.92
CA THR A 220 20.21 9.71 7.13
C THR A 220 19.42 11.02 7.06
N ASP A 221 18.08 10.93 7.11
CA ASP A 221 17.15 12.06 6.97
C ASP A 221 17.42 13.20 7.97
N ALA A 222 17.75 12.86 9.23
CA ALA A 222 18.07 13.87 10.24
C ALA A 222 19.30 14.72 9.85
N ALA A 223 20.33 14.12 9.24
CA ALA A 223 21.51 14.86 8.80
C ALA A 223 21.14 15.90 7.72
N LEU A 224 20.31 15.53 6.75
CA LEU A 224 19.81 16.48 5.75
C LEU A 224 18.99 17.60 6.39
N ALA A 225 18.07 17.27 7.31
CA ALA A 225 17.26 18.29 7.99
C ALA A 225 18.12 19.26 8.81
N LEU A 226 19.11 18.76 9.56
CA LEU A 226 20.04 19.58 10.34
C LEU A 226 20.90 20.48 9.46
N GLY A 227 21.36 19.98 8.31
CA GLY A 227 22.11 20.76 7.33
C GLY A 227 21.29 21.86 6.67
N LEU A 228 20.02 21.58 6.34
CA LEU A 228 19.11 22.61 5.83
C LEU A 228 18.84 23.67 6.91
N ILE A 229 18.67 23.28 8.18
CA ILE A 229 18.55 24.24 9.29
C ILE A 229 19.81 25.10 9.40
N PHE A 230 21.00 24.50 9.36
CA PHE A 230 22.28 25.21 9.39
C PHE A 230 22.35 26.31 8.33
N LEU A 231 22.01 25.98 7.07
CA LEU A 231 22.00 26.93 5.97
C LEU A 231 20.94 28.03 6.13
N LEU A 232 19.72 27.69 6.58
CA LEU A 232 18.68 28.69 6.83
C LEU A 232 19.07 29.67 7.94
N LEU A 233 19.70 29.19 9.02
CA LEU A 233 20.17 30.06 10.10
C LEU A 233 21.30 30.99 9.67
N ALA A 234 22.11 30.60 8.68
CA ALA A 234 23.20 31.40 8.14
C ALA A 234 22.75 32.39 7.05
N GLU A 235 21.82 31.99 6.19
CA GLU A 235 21.48 32.71 4.95
C GLU A 235 20.10 33.39 4.97
N GLY A 236 19.25 33.04 5.93
CA GLY A 236 17.94 33.69 6.16
C GLY A 236 16.78 32.71 6.37
N PHE A 237 15.86 33.11 7.23
CA PHE A 237 14.62 32.41 7.60
C PHE A 237 13.54 33.43 8.03
N ASP A 238 12.29 33.02 8.29
CA ASP A 238 11.22 33.90 8.76
C ASP A 238 11.46 34.29 10.24
N GLN A 239 12.28 35.32 10.45
CA GLN A 239 12.66 35.76 11.80
C GLN A 239 11.47 36.26 12.61
N ASP A 240 10.51 36.94 11.98
CA ASP A 240 9.36 37.49 12.69
C ASP A 240 8.44 36.38 13.18
N PHE A 241 8.21 35.37 12.36
CA PHE A 241 7.46 34.19 12.78
C PHE A 241 8.19 33.44 13.90
N VAL A 242 9.48 33.17 13.74
CA VAL A 242 10.28 32.45 14.75
C VAL A 242 10.29 33.21 16.07
N ARG A 243 10.52 34.52 16.05
CA ARG A 243 10.56 35.35 17.25
C ARG A 243 9.22 35.40 17.98
N ALA A 244 8.11 35.45 17.26
CA ALA A 244 6.78 35.58 17.84
C ALA A 244 6.17 34.26 18.33
N TRP A 245 6.43 33.16 17.62
CA TRP A 245 5.65 31.92 17.75
C TRP A 245 6.43 30.71 18.22
N THR A 246 7.76 30.80 18.33
CA THR A 246 8.59 29.72 18.90
C THR A 246 9.18 30.12 20.26
N ASP A 247 9.82 29.16 20.92
CA ASP A 247 10.62 29.36 22.13
C ASP A 247 12.04 29.91 21.82
N ALA A 248 12.35 30.24 20.56
CA ALA A 248 13.66 30.76 20.14
C ALA A 248 14.23 31.90 21.02
N PRO A 249 13.43 32.87 21.52
CA PRO A 249 13.92 33.93 22.40
C PRO A 249 14.14 33.51 23.87
N PHE A 250 13.68 32.33 24.27
CA PHE A 250 13.74 31.90 25.68
C PHE A 250 15.20 31.60 26.06
N LEU A 251 15.59 31.99 27.27
CA LEU A 251 16.95 31.77 27.75
C LEU A 251 17.13 30.35 28.28
N VAL A 252 18.11 29.64 27.75
CA VAL A 252 18.58 28.33 28.22
C VAL A 252 19.80 28.54 29.11
N ARG A 253 19.83 27.86 30.26
CA ARG A 253 20.96 27.88 31.18
C ARG A 253 22.12 27.03 30.62
N GLU A 254 23.34 27.54 30.69
CA GLU A 254 24.53 26.81 30.21
C GLU A 254 25.00 25.71 31.19
N ASP A 255 24.51 25.72 32.44
CA ASP A 255 24.81 24.70 33.45
C ASP A 255 24.00 23.40 33.29
N GLY A 256 23.18 23.30 32.25
CA GLY A 256 22.34 22.14 31.96
C GLY A 256 20.98 22.13 32.66
N GLY A 257 20.64 23.18 33.41
CA GLY A 257 19.38 23.28 34.17
C GLY A 257 18.10 23.54 33.34
N GLY A 258 18.15 23.48 32.00
CA GLY A 258 17.00 23.74 31.13
C GLY A 258 16.75 25.23 30.87
N LEU A 259 15.48 25.64 30.75
CA LEU A 259 15.13 27.05 30.57
C LEU A 259 15.31 27.84 31.88
N LEU A 260 15.87 29.05 31.79
CA LEU A 260 15.96 30.00 32.89
C LEU A 260 14.56 30.45 33.30
N ARG A 261 14.28 30.43 34.61
CA ARG A 261 12.96 30.75 35.16
C ARG A 261 12.92 32.12 35.82
N ALA A 262 11.75 32.76 35.82
CA ALA A 262 11.54 34.02 36.52
C ALA A 262 11.90 33.91 38.01
N GLY A 263 11.61 32.76 38.63
CA GLY A 263 11.99 32.41 39.98
C GLY A 263 13.50 32.44 40.26
N ASP A 264 14.33 32.01 39.28
CA ASP A 264 15.80 32.02 39.41
C ASP A 264 16.35 33.44 39.62
N LEU A 265 15.61 34.44 39.15
CA LEU A 265 16.01 35.85 39.15
C LEU A 265 15.15 36.74 40.05
N GLY A 266 14.09 36.19 40.67
CA GLY A 266 13.12 36.96 41.45
C GLY A 266 12.35 38.00 40.63
N LEU A 267 12.03 37.69 39.37
CA LEU A 267 11.27 38.59 38.48
C LEU A 267 9.77 38.56 38.80
N ASP A 268 9.08 39.67 38.54
CA ASP A 268 7.62 39.76 38.64
C ASP A 268 6.94 38.80 37.63
N GLY A 269 6.06 37.93 38.12
CA GLY A 269 5.32 36.96 37.31
C GLY A 269 5.24 35.56 37.93
N PRO A 270 4.71 34.55 37.21
CA PRO A 270 4.76 33.15 37.65
C PRO A 270 6.21 32.68 37.78
N VAL A 271 6.55 32.04 38.90
CA VAL A 271 7.91 31.54 39.20
C VAL A 271 8.48 30.66 38.08
N GLU A 272 7.63 29.81 37.48
CA GLU A 272 7.99 28.89 36.41
C GLU A 272 8.00 29.51 35.00
N ALA A 273 7.70 30.81 34.86
CA ALA A 273 7.70 31.47 33.57
C ALA A 273 9.12 31.49 32.97
N PRO A 274 9.32 31.10 31.69
CA PRO A 274 10.59 31.25 31.01
C PRO A 274 11.05 32.72 30.99
N VAL A 275 12.36 32.96 31.01
CA VAL A 275 12.93 34.30 30.90
C VAL A 275 13.28 34.62 29.45
N VAL A 276 12.94 35.84 29.02
CA VAL A 276 13.33 36.42 27.73
C VAL A 276 14.05 37.75 27.94
N LEU A 277 14.78 38.21 26.92
CA LEU A 277 15.34 39.57 26.88
C LEU A 277 14.48 40.45 25.98
N VAL A 278 13.94 41.54 26.56
CA VAL A 278 13.23 42.60 25.84
C VAL A 278 14.13 43.83 25.86
N ASP A 279 14.63 44.27 24.70
CA ASP A 279 15.59 45.38 24.58
C ASP A 279 16.81 45.20 25.51
N GLY A 280 17.29 43.96 25.65
CA GLY A 280 18.42 43.59 26.51
C GLY A 280 18.08 43.44 28.00
N VAL A 281 16.83 43.67 28.42
CA VAL A 281 16.41 43.59 29.81
C VAL A 281 15.67 42.27 30.08
N PRO A 282 16.02 41.50 31.13
CA PRO A 282 15.33 40.26 31.45
C PRO A 282 13.90 40.50 31.95
N ARG A 283 12.98 39.68 31.44
CA ARG A 283 11.56 39.69 31.78
C ARG A 283 11.03 38.26 31.88
N ALA A 284 10.09 38.04 32.81
CA ALA A 284 9.26 36.83 32.80
C ALA A 284 8.38 36.85 31.55
N TYR A 285 8.37 35.73 30.82
CA TYR A 285 7.60 35.61 29.60
C TYR A 285 6.10 35.47 29.90
N ASP A 286 5.29 36.35 29.29
CA ASP A 286 3.83 36.31 29.36
C ASP A 286 3.25 36.49 27.94
N ALA A 287 2.72 35.41 27.39
CA ALA A 287 2.21 35.38 26.03
C ALA A 287 1.04 36.35 25.77
N GLN A 288 0.24 36.68 26.79
CA GLN A 288 -0.91 37.57 26.68
C GLN A 288 -0.50 39.04 26.77
N LYS A 289 0.43 39.38 27.66
CA LYS A 289 0.94 40.75 27.80
C LYS A 289 1.88 41.16 26.67
N LEU A 290 2.73 40.24 26.19
CA LEU A 290 3.64 40.51 25.09
C LEU A 290 2.92 40.67 23.75
N ALA A 291 1.74 40.06 23.57
CA ALA A 291 0.89 40.29 22.40
C ALA A 291 0.24 41.70 22.38
N GLY A 292 0.21 42.41 23.51
CA GLY A 292 -0.49 43.69 23.67
C GLY A 292 0.36 44.90 24.06
N GLY A 293 1.70 44.80 24.11
CA GLY A 293 2.52 45.90 24.67
C GLY A 293 3.99 46.00 24.23
N HIS A 294 4.59 45.01 23.58
CA HIS A 294 5.91 45.12 22.96
C HIS A 294 5.88 44.43 21.59
N PRO A 295 6.34 45.09 20.51
CA PRO A 295 6.38 44.44 19.20
C PRO A 295 7.37 43.26 19.23
N PRO A 296 7.13 42.20 18.45
CA PRO A 296 8.03 41.06 18.36
C PRO A 296 9.50 41.47 18.20
N GLU A 297 9.79 42.51 17.42
CA GLU A 297 11.14 43.05 17.19
C GLU A 297 11.99 43.34 18.44
N ALA A 298 11.39 43.50 19.63
CA ALA A 298 12.12 43.75 20.88
C ALA A 298 12.71 42.49 21.55
N LEU A 299 12.28 41.28 21.15
CA LEU A 299 12.76 40.02 21.73
C LEU A 299 14.11 39.58 21.14
N ALA A 300 15.12 39.40 21.99
CA ALA A 300 16.44 38.97 21.54
C ALA A 300 16.43 37.50 21.11
N LEU A 301 16.90 37.24 19.88
CA LEU A 301 17.10 35.89 19.35
C LEU A 301 18.54 35.40 19.50
N ARG A 302 19.49 36.29 19.80
CA ARG A 302 20.93 36.03 19.80
C ARG A 302 21.58 36.74 20.99
N GLY A 303 22.68 36.19 21.49
CA GLY A 303 23.55 36.81 22.48
C GLY A 303 23.73 35.96 23.74
N ALA A 304 24.94 35.97 24.30
CA ALA A 304 25.23 35.38 25.60
C ALA A 304 25.05 36.42 26.70
N VAL A 305 24.40 36.03 27.80
CA VAL A 305 24.15 36.88 28.96
C VAL A 305 24.42 36.12 30.25
N THR A 306 24.81 36.82 31.30
CA THR A 306 24.88 36.26 32.66
C THR A 306 23.88 37.00 33.55
N LEU A 307 22.89 36.27 34.06
CA LEU A 307 21.81 36.83 34.88
C LEU A 307 21.79 36.08 36.21
N GLY A 308 21.82 36.80 37.33
CA GLY A 308 21.83 36.17 38.66
C GLY A 308 23.01 35.21 38.87
N GLY A 309 24.12 35.40 38.15
CA GLY A 309 25.29 34.50 38.18
C GLY A 309 25.19 33.27 37.27
N ILE A 310 24.10 33.11 36.52
CA ILE A 310 23.86 31.98 35.62
C ILE A 310 24.13 32.42 34.18
N ALA A 311 25.07 31.76 33.49
CA ALA A 311 25.31 31.97 32.08
C ALA A 311 24.16 31.39 31.25
N CYS A 312 23.63 32.17 30.32
CA CYS A 312 22.46 31.82 29.53
C CYS A 312 22.59 32.29 28.08
N ARG A 313 21.92 31.59 27.17
CA ARG A 313 21.74 31.97 25.76
C ARG A 313 20.32 31.72 25.28
N PRO A 314 19.79 32.49 24.32
CA PRO A 314 18.54 32.15 23.64
C PRO A 314 18.56 30.74 23.05
N VAL A 315 17.40 30.08 23.01
CA VAL A 315 17.22 28.77 22.37
C VAL A 315 17.75 28.76 20.92
N LEU A 316 17.58 29.85 20.16
CA LEU A 316 18.08 29.91 18.79
C LEU A 316 19.62 29.81 18.68
N ASP A 317 20.36 30.37 19.65
CA ASP A 317 21.82 30.19 19.71
C ASP A 317 22.19 28.76 20.03
N ARG A 318 21.47 28.13 20.97
CA ARG A 318 21.67 26.71 21.29
C ARG A 318 21.38 25.81 20.08
N LEU A 319 20.34 26.13 19.30
CA LEU A 319 20.05 25.43 18.05
C LEU A 319 21.17 25.64 17.02
N ALA A 320 21.65 26.87 16.84
CA ALA A 320 22.75 27.18 15.92
C ALA A 320 24.03 26.41 16.28
N GLU A 321 24.35 26.29 17.57
CA GLU A 321 25.47 25.46 18.04
C GLU A 321 25.25 23.97 17.76
N ALA A 322 24.03 23.47 17.97
CA ALA A 322 23.69 22.07 17.72
C ALA A 322 23.78 21.69 16.23
N VAL A 323 23.46 22.62 15.33
CA VAL A 323 23.54 22.38 13.87
C VAL A 323 24.86 22.78 13.24
N ALA A 324 25.74 23.50 13.95
CA ALA A 324 27.04 23.95 13.43
C ALA A 324 27.92 22.84 12.82
N PRO A 325 27.93 21.58 13.32
CA PRO A 325 28.68 20.50 12.68
C PRO A 325 28.14 20.05 11.32
N TRP A 326 26.90 20.41 10.96
CA TRP A 326 26.21 19.95 9.76
C TRP A 326 26.40 20.91 8.59
N THR A 327 27.66 21.15 8.21
CA THR A 327 27.97 21.87 6.97
C THR A 327 27.51 21.07 5.74
N PRO A 328 27.35 21.71 4.57
CA PRO A 328 27.00 20.99 3.34
C PRO A 328 27.89 19.76 3.06
N GLU A 329 29.18 19.85 3.34
CA GLU A 329 30.15 18.76 3.16
C GLU A 329 29.93 17.63 4.16
N ALA A 330 29.59 17.94 5.41
CA ALA A 330 29.24 16.93 6.41
C ALA A 330 27.93 16.21 6.03
N VAL A 331 26.95 16.96 5.54
CA VAL A 331 25.69 16.39 5.03
C VAL A 331 25.96 15.48 3.83
N GLU A 332 26.83 15.88 2.90
CA GLU A 332 27.22 15.04 1.76
C GLU A 332 27.89 13.74 2.23
N ALA A 333 28.84 13.83 3.16
CA ALA A 333 29.54 12.66 3.70
C ALA A 333 28.59 11.65 4.36
N THR A 334 27.56 12.13 5.06
CA THR A 334 26.59 11.26 5.75
C THR A 334 25.49 10.76 4.81
N THR A 335 24.92 11.64 3.99
CA THR A 335 23.69 11.36 3.23
C THR A 335 23.94 10.90 1.79
N GLY A 336 25.14 11.14 1.25
CA GLY A 336 25.46 10.94 -0.16
C GLY A 336 24.81 11.92 -1.12
N ILE A 337 24.12 12.96 -0.63
CA ILE A 337 23.59 14.06 -1.44
C ILE A 337 24.70 15.08 -1.65
N PRO A 338 25.04 15.45 -2.91
CA PRO A 338 26.07 16.45 -3.18
C PRO A 338 25.84 17.76 -2.42
N ALA A 339 26.91 18.35 -1.87
CA ALA A 339 26.82 19.58 -1.07
C ALA A 339 26.15 20.75 -1.83
N ASP A 340 26.39 20.87 -3.13
CA ASP A 340 25.77 21.88 -3.99
C ASP A 340 24.25 21.67 -4.16
N GLU A 341 23.79 20.42 -4.24
CA GLU A 341 22.36 20.09 -4.21
C GLU A 341 21.70 20.45 -2.87
N VAL A 342 22.40 20.25 -1.75
CA VAL A 342 21.92 20.65 -0.41
C VAL A 342 21.78 22.17 -0.31
N VAL A 343 22.80 22.92 -0.75
CA VAL A 343 22.76 24.39 -0.79
C VAL A 343 21.63 24.88 -1.68
N ALA A 344 21.47 24.28 -2.85
CA ALA A 344 20.44 24.68 -3.79
C ALA A 344 19.02 24.31 -3.31
N ALA A 345 18.87 23.22 -2.54
CA ALA A 345 17.62 22.90 -1.85
C ALA A 345 17.28 23.93 -0.76
N ALA A 346 18.26 24.35 0.05
CA ALA A 346 18.07 25.43 1.02
C ALA A 346 17.68 26.75 0.35
N ALA A 347 18.27 27.07 -0.80
CA ALA A 347 17.93 28.25 -1.59
C ALA A 347 16.47 28.20 -2.10
N ASP A 348 15.99 27.06 -2.59
CA ASP A 348 14.59 26.91 -3.00
C ASP A 348 13.62 27.04 -1.82
N ILE A 349 13.98 26.51 -0.64
CA ILE A 349 13.19 26.69 0.59
C ILE A 349 13.12 28.17 0.97
N ARG A 350 14.26 28.89 0.95
CA ARG A 350 14.32 30.33 1.27
C ARG A 350 13.54 31.20 0.28
N ALA A 351 13.46 30.79 -0.99
CA ALA A 351 12.77 31.54 -2.03
C ALA A 351 11.23 31.42 -1.93
N ALA A 352 10.71 30.36 -1.32
CA ALA A 352 9.27 30.09 -1.22
C ALA A 352 8.67 30.68 0.07
N LYS A 353 7.46 31.21 -0.01
CA LYS A 353 6.68 31.72 1.14
C LYS A 353 5.51 30.81 1.52
N ARG A 354 5.12 29.93 0.59
CA ARG A 354 4.02 28.96 0.74
C ARG A 354 4.57 27.56 0.49
N ILE A 355 5.03 26.93 1.58
CA ILE A 355 5.66 25.61 1.53
C ILE A 355 4.71 24.59 2.12
N ALA A 356 4.24 23.64 1.31
CA ALA A 356 3.46 22.50 1.77
C ALA A 356 4.36 21.26 1.77
N TYR A 357 4.46 20.58 2.90
CA TYR A 357 5.29 19.38 3.02
C TYR A 357 4.55 18.23 3.69
N TYR A 358 5.02 17.02 3.46
CA TYR A 358 4.58 15.88 4.25
C TYR A 358 5.68 14.83 4.38
N CYS A 359 5.77 14.23 5.55
CA CYS A 359 6.63 13.08 5.83
C CYS A 359 5.84 12.01 6.60
N TRP A 360 6.23 10.75 6.43
CA TRP A 360 5.52 9.63 7.08
C TRP A 360 6.45 8.42 7.30
N THR A 361 6.06 7.23 6.83
CA THR A 361 6.78 5.98 7.15
C THR A 361 8.20 5.91 6.59
N GLY A 362 8.56 6.75 5.61
CA GLY A 362 9.93 6.84 5.11
C GLY A 362 10.92 7.37 6.15
N VAL A 363 10.46 8.30 7.01
CA VAL A 363 11.27 8.89 8.09
C VAL A 363 11.01 8.24 9.45
N GLY A 364 9.78 7.74 9.68
CA GLY A 364 9.31 7.19 10.95
C GLY A 364 9.64 5.72 11.22
N GLN A 365 10.64 5.15 10.53
CA GLN A 365 10.99 3.72 10.56
C GLN A 365 12.50 3.52 10.81
N SER A 366 13.05 4.28 11.75
CA SER A 366 14.47 4.27 12.13
C SER A 366 14.63 4.35 13.65
N ALA A 367 15.81 4.00 14.16
CA ALA A 367 16.14 4.14 15.59
C ALA A 367 16.36 5.60 16.03
N ASN A 368 16.27 6.57 15.11
CA ASN A 368 16.36 8.01 15.39
C ASN A 368 15.11 8.77 14.92
N ALA A 369 13.99 8.06 14.77
CA ALA A 369 12.81 8.56 14.09
C ALA A 369 12.17 9.76 14.82
N THR A 370 12.20 9.79 16.16
CA THR A 370 11.65 10.91 16.93
C THR A 370 12.45 12.19 16.71
N GLN A 371 13.78 12.14 16.77
CA GLN A 371 14.62 13.33 16.54
C GLN A 371 14.64 13.76 15.08
N THR A 372 14.53 12.80 14.15
CA THR A 372 14.39 13.08 12.71
C THR A 372 13.12 13.88 12.43
N ASP A 373 11.97 13.43 12.97
CA ASP A 373 10.69 14.15 12.79
C ASP A 373 10.74 15.55 13.41
N ARG A 374 11.35 15.68 14.60
CA ARG A 374 11.57 17.00 15.22
C ARG A 374 12.48 17.91 14.41
N ALA A 375 13.55 17.40 13.81
CA ALA A 375 14.41 18.19 12.93
C ALA A 375 13.63 18.74 11.72
N ILE A 376 12.78 17.91 11.09
CA ILE A 376 11.92 18.34 9.98
C ILE A 376 10.87 19.36 10.45
N ALA A 377 10.27 19.16 11.64
CA ALA A 377 9.33 20.10 12.23
C ALA A 377 9.96 21.48 12.50
N ILE A 378 11.18 21.49 13.01
CA ILE A 378 11.96 22.71 13.27
C ILE A 378 12.31 23.39 11.95
N LEU A 379 12.81 22.65 10.96
CA LEU A 379 13.05 23.17 9.62
C LEU A 379 11.80 23.85 9.06
N TYR A 380 10.64 23.22 9.19
CA TYR A 380 9.38 23.79 8.73
C TYR A 380 8.98 25.05 9.50
N ALA A 381 9.15 25.08 10.82
CA ALA A 381 8.86 26.26 11.64
C ALA A 381 9.70 27.49 11.23
N LEU A 382 10.94 27.30 10.77
CA LEU A 382 11.81 28.38 10.26
C LEU A 382 11.26 29.05 8.98
N THR A 383 10.35 28.39 8.27
CA THR A 383 9.75 28.92 7.03
C THR A 383 8.55 29.83 7.26
N GLY A 384 7.96 29.81 8.46
CA GLY A 384 6.72 30.56 8.76
C GLY A 384 5.47 30.10 7.99
N SER A 385 5.52 28.96 7.28
CA SER A 385 4.41 28.46 6.45
C SER A 385 3.29 27.75 7.24
N LEU A 386 3.45 27.56 8.56
CA LEU A 386 2.49 26.85 9.40
C LEU A 386 1.09 27.51 9.38
N ASP A 387 0.08 26.72 9.06
CA ASP A 387 -1.34 27.10 9.00
C ASP A 387 -1.63 28.30 8.06
N ARG A 388 -0.85 28.43 6.97
CA ARG A 388 -1.07 29.39 5.88
C ARG A 388 -1.55 28.69 4.61
N ILE A 389 -2.30 29.39 3.75
CA ILE A 389 -2.71 28.93 2.41
C ILE A 389 -1.45 28.61 1.60
N GLY A 390 -1.42 27.41 1.02
CA GLY A 390 -0.24 26.85 0.36
C GLY A 390 0.83 26.29 1.31
N GLY A 391 0.55 26.24 2.62
CA GLY A 391 1.31 25.49 3.62
C GLY A 391 0.52 24.35 4.24
N ASN A 392 1.01 23.78 5.35
CA ASN A 392 0.30 22.76 6.12
C ASN A 392 -0.81 23.38 6.97
N ARG A 393 -2.06 23.02 6.67
CA ARG A 393 -3.28 23.54 7.31
C ARG A 393 -3.83 22.57 8.34
N HIS A 394 -4.29 23.11 9.45
CA HIS A 394 -5.17 22.36 10.34
C HIS A 394 -6.61 22.75 10.02
N TYR A 395 -7.26 22.18 9.01
CA TYR A 395 -8.61 22.60 8.64
C TYR A 395 -9.60 22.51 9.82
N THR A 396 -10.50 23.50 9.90
CA THR A 396 -11.66 23.45 10.79
C THR A 396 -12.51 22.24 10.38
N ARG A 397 -13.00 21.48 11.37
CA ARG A 397 -13.79 20.27 11.18
C ARG A 397 -15.19 20.45 11.76
N GLN A 398 -16.13 19.59 11.35
CA GLN A 398 -17.45 19.53 11.97
C GLN A 398 -17.34 19.19 13.47
N PRO A 399 -18.17 19.80 14.32
CA PRO A 399 -18.23 19.43 15.72
C PRO A 399 -18.84 18.03 15.86
N VAL A 400 -18.14 17.11 16.52
CA VAL A 400 -18.62 15.75 16.80
C VAL A 400 -18.29 15.36 18.22
N ARG A 401 -19.03 14.39 18.79
CA ARG A 401 -18.66 13.79 20.07
C ARG A 401 -17.70 12.63 19.86
N GLY A 402 -16.53 12.72 20.50
CA GLY A 402 -15.59 11.60 20.57
C GLY A 402 -16.17 10.46 21.40
N VAL A 403 -16.11 9.22 20.90
CA VAL A 403 -16.61 8.02 21.59
C VAL A 403 -15.50 7.12 22.13
N ALA A 404 -14.27 7.35 21.68
CA ALA A 404 -13.06 6.77 22.22
C ALA A 404 -12.20 7.87 22.80
N ASP A 405 -12.58 8.41 23.96
CA ASP A 405 -11.66 9.25 24.75
C ASP A 405 -10.72 8.35 25.58
N HIS A 406 -9.48 8.76 25.80
CA HIS A 406 -8.51 7.96 26.58
C HIS A 406 -8.91 7.90 28.06
N GLY A 407 -9.60 8.92 28.57
CA GLY A 407 -10.15 9.00 29.92
C GLY A 407 -11.29 8.01 30.21
N LEU A 408 -11.76 7.25 29.21
CA LEU A 408 -12.64 6.09 29.45
C LEU A 408 -11.94 4.94 30.18
N LEU A 409 -10.60 4.91 30.19
CA LEU A 409 -9.85 3.95 30.98
C LEU A 409 -10.12 4.16 32.48
N PRO A 410 -10.30 3.08 33.26
CA PRO A 410 -10.42 3.17 34.71
C PRO A 410 -9.19 3.85 35.34
N PRO A 411 -9.36 4.60 36.45
CA PRO A 411 -8.26 5.23 37.15
C PRO A 411 -7.11 4.25 37.45
N GLY A 412 -5.86 4.69 37.20
CA GLY A 412 -4.66 3.88 37.42
C GLY A 412 -4.31 2.90 36.31
N GLN A 413 -5.24 2.53 35.41
CA GLN A 413 -4.94 1.58 34.32
C GLN A 413 -3.91 2.13 33.32
N ALA A 414 -3.98 3.42 32.99
CA ALA A 414 -3.02 4.04 32.08
C ALA A 414 -1.54 3.89 32.53
N ALA A 415 -1.29 3.90 33.84
CA ALA A 415 0.05 3.72 34.39
C ALA A 415 0.57 2.28 34.28
N LYS A 416 -0.28 1.32 33.94
CA LYS A 416 0.09 -0.08 33.71
C LYS A 416 0.41 -0.38 32.25
N ALA A 417 0.21 0.56 31.32
CA ALA A 417 0.50 0.34 29.90
C ALA A 417 1.92 -0.19 29.70
N LEU A 418 2.07 -1.29 28.95
CA LEU A 418 3.38 -1.87 28.70
C LEU A 418 4.34 -0.84 28.06
N GLY A 419 5.57 -0.77 28.58
CA GLY A 419 6.59 0.18 28.11
C GLY A 419 6.49 1.62 28.65
N ILE A 420 5.43 1.99 29.40
CA ILE A 420 5.24 3.38 29.87
C ILE A 420 6.35 3.88 30.80
N ALA A 421 6.88 3.01 31.66
CA ALA A 421 7.94 3.37 32.61
C ALA A 421 9.27 3.65 31.90
N GLU A 422 9.58 2.90 30.86
CA GLU A 422 10.79 3.08 30.03
C GLU A 422 10.65 4.27 29.09
N ARG A 423 9.44 4.45 28.52
CA ARG A 423 9.15 5.43 27.46
C ARG A 423 7.94 6.28 27.85
N PRO A 424 8.06 7.18 28.85
CA PRO A 424 6.94 7.97 29.39
C PRO A 424 6.35 8.99 28.40
N LEU A 425 7.04 9.28 27.30
CA LEU A 425 6.53 10.11 26.21
C LEU A 425 6.13 9.31 24.96
N GLY A 426 6.35 8.00 24.95
CA GLY A 426 6.15 7.11 23.80
C GLY A 426 4.69 6.75 23.54
N PRO A 427 4.43 5.74 22.68
CA PRO A 427 3.09 5.25 22.36
C PRO A 427 2.23 4.95 23.58
N ALA A 428 2.81 4.40 24.65
CA ALA A 428 2.07 3.99 25.84
C ALA A 428 1.36 5.16 26.52
N ALA A 429 1.92 6.38 26.44
CA ALA A 429 1.31 7.59 26.97
C ALA A 429 0.05 8.04 26.20
N ARG A 430 -0.23 7.40 25.05
CA ARG A 430 -1.39 7.64 24.19
C ARG A 430 -2.34 6.45 24.13
N GLY A 431 -2.10 5.40 24.94
CA GLY A 431 -2.95 4.21 25.01
C GLY A 431 -2.57 3.11 24.01
N TRP A 432 -1.36 3.15 23.46
CA TRP A 432 -0.85 2.12 22.55
C TRP A 432 0.48 1.54 23.05
N VAL A 433 0.67 0.23 22.92
CA VAL A 433 1.93 -0.42 23.31
C VAL A 433 2.62 -1.01 22.07
N THR A 434 3.94 -1.19 22.15
CA THR A 434 4.71 -1.74 21.03
C THR A 434 4.51 -3.26 20.93
N ALA A 435 4.73 -3.82 19.74
CA ALA A 435 4.68 -5.28 19.58
C ALA A 435 5.76 -6.00 20.42
N GLU A 436 6.91 -5.36 20.60
CA GLU A 436 8.00 -5.90 21.42
C GLU A 436 7.65 -5.92 22.91
N ASP A 437 7.04 -4.85 23.42
CA ASP A 437 6.56 -4.81 24.80
C ASP A 437 5.49 -5.87 25.06
N LEU A 438 4.57 -6.08 24.11
CA LEU A 438 3.59 -7.17 24.18
C LEU A 438 4.28 -8.53 24.20
N ARG A 439 5.24 -8.76 23.31
CA ARG A 439 5.98 -10.04 23.21
C ARG A 439 6.69 -10.35 24.52
N ARG A 440 7.39 -9.38 25.10
CA ARG A 440 8.08 -9.49 26.39
C ARG A 440 7.09 -9.81 27.52
N ALA A 441 5.97 -9.11 27.60
CA ALA A 441 4.95 -9.36 28.63
C ALA A 441 4.30 -10.75 28.51
N ILE A 442 4.23 -11.34 27.31
CA ILE A 442 3.72 -12.70 27.11
C ILE A 442 4.77 -13.76 27.47
N LEU A 443 6.00 -13.60 26.98
CA LEU A 443 7.04 -14.64 27.06
C LEU A 443 7.88 -14.57 28.34
N GLU A 444 8.15 -13.37 28.81
CA GLU A 444 9.03 -13.08 29.94
C GLU A 444 8.23 -12.69 31.18
N GLU A 445 6.91 -12.50 31.04
CA GLU A 445 5.99 -12.09 32.12
C GLU A 445 6.33 -10.75 32.78
N GLU A 446 7.09 -9.90 32.07
CA GLU A 446 7.56 -8.59 32.54
C GLU A 446 6.90 -7.44 31.77
N PRO A 447 6.38 -6.39 32.45
CA PRO A 447 6.30 -6.22 33.90
C PRO A 447 5.19 -7.05 34.56
N TYR A 448 4.36 -7.73 33.77
CA TYR A 448 3.35 -8.70 34.20
C TYR A 448 2.97 -9.59 33.03
N ARG A 449 2.40 -10.77 33.33
CA ARG A 449 1.98 -11.74 32.32
C ARG A 449 0.74 -11.29 31.54
N VAL A 450 0.85 -11.17 30.22
CA VAL A 450 -0.31 -11.07 29.32
C VAL A 450 -0.79 -12.48 28.97
N ARG A 451 -2.06 -12.77 29.27
CA ARG A 451 -2.66 -14.12 29.15
C ARG A 451 -3.55 -14.29 27.94
N ALA A 452 -4.23 -13.22 27.51
CA ALA A 452 -5.15 -13.29 26.39
C ALA A 452 -4.95 -12.14 25.38
N LEU A 453 -5.27 -12.43 24.12
CA LEU A 453 -5.21 -11.47 23.02
C LEU A 453 -6.52 -11.48 22.22
N VAL A 454 -7.06 -10.31 21.90
CA VAL A 454 -8.11 -10.16 20.88
C VAL A 454 -7.55 -9.34 19.73
N SER A 455 -7.55 -9.91 18.53
CA SER A 455 -6.95 -9.32 17.34
C SER A 455 -8.02 -8.91 16.32
N PHE A 456 -8.00 -7.65 15.87
CA PHE A 456 -8.86 -7.12 14.82
C PHE A 456 -8.01 -6.86 13.57
N GLY A 457 -7.94 -7.85 12.67
CA GLY A 457 -7.19 -7.80 11.41
C GLY A 457 -5.67 -7.71 11.52
N ALA A 458 -5.10 -7.78 12.74
CA ALA A 458 -3.67 -7.57 12.98
C ALA A 458 -2.84 -8.83 12.65
N ASN A 459 -2.05 -8.78 11.57
CA ASN A 459 -1.19 -9.89 11.13
C ASN A 459 0.24 -9.72 11.64
N LEU A 460 0.43 -9.85 12.97
CA LEU A 460 1.71 -9.63 13.67
C LEU A 460 2.89 -10.41 13.05
N MET A 461 2.64 -11.62 12.55
CA MET A 461 3.63 -12.48 11.90
C MET A 461 4.23 -11.89 10.62
N VAL A 462 3.54 -10.94 9.99
CA VAL A 462 3.93 -10.36 8.70
C VAL A 462 4.02 -8.83 8.76
N SER A 463 3.51 -8.20 9.82
CA SER A 463 3.54 -6.75 9.98
C SER A 463 4.49 -6.23 11.05
N GLN A 464 5.07 -7.10 11.86
CA GLN A 464 6.06 -6.75 12.88
C GLN A 464 7.40 -7.44 12.62
N ALA A 465 8.47 -6.82 13.10
CA ALA A 465 9.80 -7.43 13.17
C ALA A 465 9.77 -8.69 14.08
N ASP A 466 10.75 -9.57 13.90
CA ASP A 466 10.84 -10.84 14.64
C ASP A 466 9.57 -11.72 14.56
N PRO A 467 9.27 -12.27 13.37
CA PRO A 467 8.14 -13.19 13.22
C PRO A 467 8.31 -14.48 14.03
N ALA A 468 9.54 -14.89 14.36
CA ALA A 468 9.77 -16.09 15.17
C ALA A 468 9.36 -15.86 16.63
N GLY A 469 9.79 -14.73 17.22
CA GLY A 469 9.34 -14.31 18.55
C GLY A 469 7.84 -14.05 18.60
N SER A 470 7.26 -13.48 17.53
CA SER A 470 5.80 -13.33 17.40
C SER A 470 5.07 -14.68 17.44
N ALA A 471 5.57 -15.70 16.72
CA ALA A 471 4.98 -17.04 16.75
C ALA A 471 5.07 -17.68 18.14
N ALA A 472 6.22 -17.53 18.81
CA ALA A 472 6.40 -18.03 20.17
C ALA A 472 5.42 -17.37 21.15
N ALA A 473 5.28 -16.04 21.09
CA ALA A 473 4.35 -15.31 21.96
C ALA A 473 2.88 -15.72 21.68
N LEU A 474 2.48 -15.79 20.41
CA LEU A 474 1.13 -16.22 20.04
C LEU A 474 0.80 -17.64 20.52
N ALA A 475 1.79 -18.55 20.47
CA ALA A 475 1.64 -19.91 20.97
C ALA A 475 1.55 -20.01 22.50
N ALA A 476 2.16 -19.07 23.23
CA ALA A 476 2.21 -19.06 24.70
C ALA A 476 0.96 -18.46 25.38
N LEU A 477 0.11 -17.75 24.63
CA LEU A 477 -1.14 -17.19 25.16
C LEU A 477 -2.10 -18.28 25.65
N ASP A 478 -2.76 -18.05 26.79
CA ASP A 478 -3.82 -18.91 27.31
C ASP A 478 -5.06 -18.89 26.38
N PHE A 479 -5.36 -17.72 25.78
CA PHE A 479 -6.51 -17.54 24.90
C PHE A 479 -6.28 -16.48 23.82
N HIS A 480 -6.60 -16.75 22.55
CA HIS A 480 -6.46 -15.82 21.44
C HIS A 480 -7.71 -15.84 20.55
N VAL A 481 -8.26 -14.65 20.29
CA VAL A 481 -9.35 -14.43 19.34
C VAL A 481 -8.82 -13.62 18.16
N HIS A 482 -9.18 -13.99 16.94
CA HIS A 482 -8.77 -13.27 15.74
C HIS A 482 -9.97 -12.98 14.82
N CYS A 483 -10.18 -11.72 14.48
CA CYS A 483 -11.22 -11.24 13.57
C CYS A 483 -10.58 -10.89 12.23
N ASP A 484 -11.02 -11.51 11.13
CA ASP A 484 -10.45 -11.25 9.79
C ASP A 484 -11.39 -11.65 8.64
N LEU A 485 -11.06 -11.21 7.42
CA LEU A 485 -11.69 -11.68 6.19
C LEU A 485 -11.15 -13.04 5.76
N PHE A 486 -9.88 -13.31 6.07
CA PHE A 486 -9.13 -14.48 5.62
C PHE A 486 -8.31 -15.08 6.76
N GLU A 487 -8.06 -16.39 6.71
CA GLU A 487 -7.14 -17.04 7.65
C GLU A 487 -5.68 -16.63 7.36
N ASN A 488 -5.22 -15.58 8.03
CA ASN A 488 -3.85 -15.09 7.93
C ASN A 488 -2.87 -15.86 8.85
N PRO A 489 -1.55 -15.67 8.75
CA PRO A 489 -0.57 -16.40 9.57
C PRO A 489 -0.71 -16.20 11.09
N THR A 490 -1.16 -15.03 11.55
CA THR A 490 -1.48 -14.79 12.96
C THR A 490 -2.76 -15.51 13.39
N ALA A 491 -3.78 -15.55 12.53
CA ALA A 491 -5.05 -16.25 12.80
C ALA A 491 -4.85 -17.75 13.06
N ARG A 492 -3.81 -18.35 12.47
CA ARG A 492 -3.41 -19.76 12.71
C ARG A 492 -2.94 -20.07 14.13
N PHE A 493 -2.87 -19.10 15.03
CA PHE A 493 -2.63 -19.30 16.46
C PHE A 493 -3.87 -19.04 17.33
N ALA A 494 -4.96 -18.53 16.73
CA ALA A 494 -6.18 -18.21 17.46
C ALA A 494 -6.89 -19.47 17.94
N ASP A 495 -7.53 -19.39 19.11
CA ASP A 495 -8.45 -20.39 19.61
C ASP A 495 -9.84 -20.22 18.97
N ILE A 496 -10.24 -18.97 18.73
CA ILE A 496 -11.47 -18.59 18.04
C ILE A 496 -11.14 -17.65 16.87
N LEU A 497 -11.58 -18.02 15.66
CA LEU A 497 -11.44 -17.22 14.45
C LEU A 497 -12.82 -16.74 13.99
N LEU A 498 -13.00 -15.42 13.92
CA LEU A 498 -14.28 -14.76 13.64
C LEU A 498 -14.30 -14.14 12.23
N PRO A 499 -15.31 -14.45 11.39
CA PRO A 499 -15.44 -13.89 10.05
C PRO A 499 -15.99 -12.45 10.10
N VAL A 500 -15.24 -11.49 9.56
CA VAL A 500 -15.69 -10.08 9.51
C VAL A 500 -16.22 -9.64 8.14
N ASN A 501 -16.95 -8.52 8.14
CA ASN A 501 -17.40 -7.87 6.92
C ASN A 501 -16.27 -7.14 6.18
N SER A 502 -16.35 -7.15 4.86
CA SER A 502 -15.72 -6.18 3.98
C SER A 502 -16.46 -4.82 4.07
N PRO A 503 -15.86 -3.70 3.62
CA PRO A 503 -16.48 -2.37 3.65
C PRO A 503 -17.86 -2.25 3.01
N TRP A 504 -18.15 -3.10 2.02
CA TRP A 504 -19.35 -3.00 1.19
C TRP A 504 -20.57 -3.70 1.82
N GLU A 505 -20.36 -4.41 2.94
CA GLU A 505 -21.36 -5.26 3.59
C GLU A 505 -22.02 -4.64 4.82
N HIS A 506 -21.55 -3.46 5.23
CA HIS A 506 -22.08 -2.71 6.38
C HIS A 506 -22.09 -1.20 6.10
N GLU A 507 -22.83 -0.46 6.91
CA GLU A 507 -22.83 1.01 6.85
C GLU A 507 -21.57 1.60 7.51
N GLY A 508 -21.05 2.71 7.00
CA GLY A 508 -19.86 3.37 7.56
C GLY A 508 -20.06 4.88 7.69
N LEU A 509 -20.00 5.41 8.90
CA LEU A 509 -20.13 6.85 9.15
C LEU A 509 -18.78 7.55 8.95
N ARG A 510 -18.78 8.63 8.18
CA ARG A 510 -17.62 9.50 8.03
C ARG A 510 -17.98 10.98 8.12
N VAL A 511 -17.20 11.71 8.91
CA VAL A 511 -17.30 13.15 9.09
C VAL A 511 -15.97 13.76 8.64
N GLY A 512 -15.96 14.41 7.49
CA GLY A 512 -14.75 14.97 6.88
C GLY A 512 -13.81 13.94 6.23
N PHE A 513 -13.04 14.38 5.22
CA PHE A 513 -12.18 13.50 4.41
C PHE A 513 -10.68 13.85 4.37
N GLU A 514 -10.22 14.81 5.18
CA GLU A 514 -8.78 15.06 5.46
C GLU A 514 -7.92 15.38 4.22
N ILE A 515 -8.46 16.03 3.19
CA ILE A 515 -7.69 16.43 1.99
C ILE A 515 -7.67 17.94 1.75
N ASP A 516 -8.82 18.61 1.86
CA ASP A 516 -8.95 20.05 1.63
C ASP A 516 -10.13 20.61 2.46
N ALA A 517 -10.36 21.91 2.35
CA ALA A 517 -11.46 22.60 3.03
C ALA A 517 -12.85 22.02 2.68
N ALA A 518 -13.12 21.74 1.41
CA ALA A 518 -14.42 21.26 0.93
C ALA A 518 -14.69 19.81 1.37
N ALA A 519 -13.63 19.05 1.59
CA ALA A 519 -13.67 17.69 2.10
C ALA A 519 -14.06 17.62 3.58
N GLU A 520 -13.70 18.63 4.39
CA GLU A 520 -14.10 18.71 5.81
C GLU A 520 -15.58 19.10 6.01
N GLU A 521 -16.21 19.69 5.00
CA GLU A 521 -17.64 20.03 5.03
C GLU A 521 -18.55 18.80 4.81
N LEU A 522 -18.03 17.70 4.25
CA LEU A 522 -18.84 16.56 3.87
C LEU A 522 -19.03 15.57 5.03
N VAL A 523 -20.28 15.32 5.39
CA VAL A 523 -20.70 14.25 6.31
C VAL A 523 -21.44 13.17 5.51
N GLN A 524 -20.99 11.93 5.56
CA GLN A 524 -21.54 10.85 4.76
C GLN A 524 -21.69 9.56 5.57
N LEU A 525 -22.86 8.94 5.48
CA LEU A 525 -23.07 7.55 5.86
C LEU A 525 -22.98 6.70 4.59
N ARG A 526 -21.91 5.91 4.46
CA ARG A 526 -21.79 4.93 3.38
C ARG A 526 -22.90 3.89 3.54
N PRO A 527 -23.75 3.66 2.54
CA PRO A 527 -24.77 2.61 2.63
C PRO A 527 -24.14 1.22 2.65
N ARG A 528 -24.85 0.26 3.24
CA ARG A 528 -24.60 -1.17 2.97
C ARG A 528 -24.94 -1.46 1.51
N MET A 529 -23.93 -1.81 0.71
CA MET A 529 -24.09 -1.96 -0.75
C MET A 529 -24.48 -3.38 -1.14
N VAL A 530 -23.96 -4.37 -0.43
CA VAL A 530 -24.27 -5.80 -0.60
C VAL A 530 -24.64 -6.41 0.76
N PRO A 531 -25.41 -7.51 0.79
CA PRO A 531 -25.64 -8.23 2.04
C PRO A 531 -24.31 -8.82 2.58
N PRO A 532 -24.20 -9.03 3.91
CA PRO A 532 -23.06 -9.74 4.49
C PRO A 532 -22.83 -11.11 3.85
N PHE A 533 -21.56 -11.43 3.56
CA PHE A 533 -21.16 -12.75 3.09
C PHE A 533 -21.38 -13.79 4.18
N ALA A 534 -22.16 -14.83 3.86
CA ALA A 534 -22.50 -15.92 4.77
C ALA A 534 -22.97 -15.40 6.14
N GLN A 535 -22.29 -15.76 7.23
CA GLN A 535 -22.63 -15.31 8.59
C GLN A 535 -21.69 -14.19 9.07
N SER A 536 -20.90 -13.55 8.21
CA SER A 536 -19.94 -12.53 8.66
C SER A 536 -20.62 -11.31 9.31
N ARG A 537 -19.96 -10.72 10.32
CA ARG A 537 -20.43 -9.51 11.04
C ARG A 537 -19.38 -8.39 10.96
N SER A 538 -19.78 -7.15 11.11
CA SER A 538 -18.81 -6.04 11.19
C SER A 538 -18.06 -6.05 12.53
N ASP A 539 -16.83 -5.54 12.56
CA ASP A 539 -16.06 -5.40 13.81
C ASP A 539 -16.84 -4.58 14.86
N MET A 540 -17.60 -3.57 14.43
CA MET A 540 -18.48 -2.77 15.28
C MET A 540 -19.57 -3.62 15.95
N GLU A 541 -20.28 -4.46 15.19
CA GLU A 541 -21.30 -5.35 15.74
C GLU A 541 -20.71 -6.36 16.73
N VAL A 542 -19.50 -6.86 16.46
CA VAL A 542 -18.79 -7.79 17.36
C VAL A 542 -18.48 -7.12 18.69
N VAL A 543 -17.91 -5.91 18.69
CA VAL A 543 -17.54 -5.23 19.95
C VAL A 543 -18.74 -4.72 20.74
N PHE A 544 -19.84 -4.32 20.08
CA PHE A 544 -21.09 -3.95 20.77
C PHE A 544 -21.71 -5.13 21.53
N ASP A 545 -21.71 -6.31 20.91
CA ASP A 545 -22.24 -7.55 21.49
C ASP A 545 -21.35 -8.04 22.65
N LEU A 546 -20.03 -8.08 22.45
CA LEU A 546 -19.06 -8.41 23.51
C LEU A 546 -19.15 -7.45 24.69
N ALA A 547 -19.27 -6.14 24.45
CA ALA A 547 -19.43 -5.16 25.51
C ALA A 547 -20.69 -5.44 26.35
N CYS A 548 -21.81 -5.74 25.70
CA CYS A 548 -23.06 -6.07 26.38
C CYS A 548 -22.93 -7.35 27.23
N ARG A 549 -22.29 -8.40 26.72
CA ARG A 549 -22.03 -9.66 27.45
C ARG A 549 -21.09 -9.47 28.65
N LEU A 550 -20.16 -8.53 28.56
CA LEU A 550 -19.19 -8.20 29.61
C LEU A 550 -19.70 -7.14 30.61
N GLY A 551 -20.99 -6.80 30.58
CA GLY A 551 -21.63 -5.90 31.55
C GLY A 551 -21.55 -4.41 31.21
N HIS A 552 -21.15 -4.05 29.98
CA HIS A 552 -20.94 -2.67 29.53
C HIS A 552 -22.05 -2.16 28.60
N ARG A 553 -23.27 -2.66 28.78
CA ARG A 553 -24.43 -2.39 27.90
C ARG A 553 -24.76 -0.91 27.76
N GLU A 554 -24.72 -0.14 28.85
CA GLU A 554 -25.04 1.29 28.83
C GLU A 554 -23.97 2.10 28.08
N ALA A 555 -22.69 1.77 28.30
CA ALA A 555 -21.58 2.40 27.59
C ALA A 555 -21.64 2.18 26.07
N PHE A 556 -22.40 1.18 25.62
CA PHE A 556 -22.62 0.85 24.21
C PHE A 556 -24.07 1.07 23.78
N PHE A 557 -24.76 2.03 24.39
CA PHE A 557 -26.08 2.50 23.96
C PHE A 557 -27.12 1.37 23.86
N GLY A 558 -27.10 0.44 24.82
CA GLY A 558 -27.99 -0.72 24.83
C GLY A 558 -27.69 -1.76 23.74
N GLY A 559 -26.53 -1.68 23.10
CA GLY A 559 -26.16 -2.49 21.94
C GLY A 559 -26.57 -1.89 20.59
N SER A 560 -27.09 -0.65 20.55
CA SER A 560 -27.55 0.01 19.32
C SER A 560 -26.43 0.81 18.64
N THR A 561 -25.96 0.32 17.50
CA THR A 561 -24.95 1.00 16.67
C THR A 561 -25.47 2.34 16.15
N GLU A 562 -26.73 2.40 15.73
CA GLU A 562 -27.38 3.62 15.26
C GLU A 562 -27.50 4.70 16.35
N ALA A 563 -27.82 4.29 17.59
CA ALA A 563 -27.83 5.24 18.72
C ALA A 563 -26.42 5.80 18.99
N GLY A 564 -25.38 4.97 18.86
CA GLY A 564 -24.00 5.41 18.96
C GLY A 564 -23.60 6.43 17.88
N TRP A 565 -23.97 6.20 16.62
CA TRP A 565 -23.72 7.16 15.54
C TRP A 565 -24.53 8.46 15.70
N ASN A 566 -25.79 8.39 16.13
CA ASN A 566 -26.57 9.59 16.44
C ASN A 566 -25.95 10.40 17.59
N HIS A 567 -25.35 9.74 18.59
CA HIS A 567 -24.60 10.44 19.64
C HIS A 567 -23.38 11.20 19.09
N ILE A 568 -22.65 10.61 18.13
CA ILE A 568 -21.52 11.28 17.45
C ILE A 568 -21.99 12.52 16.70
N LEU A 569 -23.10 12.40 15.97
CA LEU A 569 -23.64 13.42 15.06
C LEU A 569 -24.44 14.53 15.75
N GLU A 570 -24.85 14.36 17.01
CA GLU A 570 -25.72 15.32 17.69
C GLU A 570 -25.25 16.79 17.58
N PRO A 571 -23.93 17.13 17.73
CA PRO A 571 -23.49 18.52 17.61
C PRO A 571 -23.56 19.09 16.18
N THR A 572 -23.63 18.24 15.15
CA THR A 572 -23.82 18.69 13.77
C THR A 572 -25.30 18.96 13.45
N GLY A 573 -26.23 18.56 14.33
CA GLY A 573 -27.67 18.60 14.07
C GLY A 573 -28.16 17.58 13.04
N LEU A 574 -27.32 16.60 12.67
CA LEU A 574 -27.67 15.53 11.74
C LEU A 574 -28.03 14.25 12.49
N THR A 575 -28.77 13.37 11.81
CA THR A 575 -29.11 12.02 12.25
C THR A 575 -28.71 11.00 11.19
N VAL A 576 -28.50 9.76 11.62
CA VAL A 576 -28.27 8.62 10.73
C VAL A 576 -29.41 8.47 9.71
N ALA A 577 -30.67 8.69 10.12
CA ALA A 577 -31.82 8.62 9.24
C ALA A 577 -31.78 9.65 8.09
N GLN A 578 -31.36 10.89 8.39
CA GLN A 578 -31.17 11.93 7.37
C GLN A 578 -30.04 11.57 6.41
N LEU A 579 -28.92 11.07 6.91
CA LEU A 579 -27.80 10.65 6.06
C LEU A 579 -28.16 9.43 5.19
N ARG A 580 -28.96 8.49 5.72
CA ARG A 580 -29.43 7.33 4.96
C ARG A 580 -30.37 7.74 3.81
N ALA A 581 -31.11 8.85 3.96
CA ALA A 581 -31.94 9.43 2.91
C ALA A 581 -31.13 10.19 1.83
N VAL A 582 -29.88 10.56 2.12
CA VAL A 582 -28.96 11.28 1.21
C VAL A 582 -27.61 10.55 1.17
N PRO A 583 -27.54 9.38 0.50
CA PRO A 583 -26.36 8.50 0.54
C PRO A 583 -25.12 9.13 -0.09
N GLU A 584 -25.26 10.21 -0.86
CA GLU A 584 -24.16 11.02 -1.39
C GLU A 584 -23.42 11.81 -0.31
N GLY A 585 -24.05 12.02 0.85
CA GLY A 585 -23.59 12.85 1.96
C GLY A 585 -24.20 14.25 1.98
N ILE A 586 -24.15 14.90 3.14
CA ILE A 586 -24.64 16.26 3.39
C ILE A 586 -23.43 17.17 3.63
N ARG A 587 -23.41 18.33 2.98
CA ARG A 587 -22.38 19.36 3.20
C ARG A 587 -22.84 20.37 4.24
N LEU A 588 -22.02 20.57 5.26
CA LEU A 588 -22.22 21.58 6.30
C LEU A 588 -21.10 22.62 6.17
N PRO A 589 -21.39 23.87 5.78
CA PRO A 589 -20.37 24.88 5.53
C PRO A 589 -19.47 25.14 6.75
N LEU A 590 -18.16 25.31 6.51
CA LEU A 590 -17.18 25.60 7.56
C LEU A 590 -16.38 26.86 7.25
N ARG A 591 -16.21 27.73 8.26
CA ARG A 591 -15.27 28.85 8.16
C ARG A 591 -13.84 28.34 8.33
N GLN A 592 -13.06 28.43 7.27
CA GLN A 592 -11.63 28.16 7.28
C GLN A 592 -10.88 29.48 7.46
N VAL A 593 -9.92 29.51 8.40
CA VAL A 593 -9.05 30.67 8.67
C VAL A 593 -7.60 30.21 8.75
N GLU A 594 -6.67 31.12 8.49
CA GLU A 594 -5.24 30.90 8.64
C GLU A 594 -4.77 31.26 10.04
N GLN A 595 -3.60 30.72 10.43
CA GLN A 595 -2.91 31.06 11.67
C GLN A 595 -3.83 31.00 12.91
N LYS A 596 -4.58 29.91 13.07
CA LYS A 596 -5.52 29.73 14.19
C LYS A 596 -4.89 29.81 15.57
N PHE A 597 -3.58 29.60 15.67
CA PHE A 597 -2.82 29.85 16.89
C PHE A 597 -2.83 31.32 17.32
N ALA A 598 -2.85 32.27 16.38
CA ALA A 598 -2.90 33.70 16.66
C ALA A 598 -4.30 34.13 17.12
N GLU A 599 -5.35 33.63 16.47
CA GLU A 599 -6.74 33.88 16.89
C GLU A 599 -7.01 33.32 18.30
N ARG A 600 -6.55 32.09 18.59
CA ARG A 600 -6.63 31.52 19.94
C ARG A 600 -5.94 32.40 20.97
N LEU A 601 -4.73 32.89 20.68
CA LEU A 601 -4.00 33.77 21.57
C LEU A 601 -4.78 35.07 21.86
N ALA A 602 -5.33 35.70 20.81
CA ALA A 602 -6.15 36.91 20.93
C ALA A 602 -7.44 36.69 21.74
N GLN A 603 -7.94 35.45 21.81
CA GLN A 603 -9.09 35.04 22.61
C GLN A 603 -8.72 34.63 24.05
N GLY A 604 -7.48 34.84 24.48
CA GLY A 604 -7.02 34.46 25.83
C GLY A 604 -6.64 32.97 25.97
N GLN A 605 -6.56 32.22 24.87
CA GLN A 605 -6.25 30.79 24.87
C GLN A 605 -4.78 30.51 24.49
N PRO A 606 -4.21 29.35 24.87
CA PRO A 606 -2.88 28.97 24.41
C PRO A 606 -2.78 28.86 22.89
N ALA A 607 -1.75 29.49 22.31
CA ALA A 607 -1.49 29.46 20.87
C ALA A 607 -1.11 28.06 20.39
N PHE A 608 -0.38 27.28 21.19
CA PHE A 608 0.02 25.91 20.88
C PHE A 608 -0.21 25.00 22.08
N ALA A 609 -0.50 23.72 21.85
CA ALA A 609 -0.68 22.73 22.92
C ALA A 609 0.66 22.14 23.40
N THR A 610 1.65 23.00 23.54
CA THR A 610 2.97 22.72 24.13
C THR A 610 3.02 23.31 25.55
N PRO A 611 3.88 22.80 26.44
CA PRO A 611 4.10 23.41 27.76
C PRO A 611 4.42 24.90 27.72
N SER A 612 5.26 25.33 26.77
CA SER A 612 5.61 26.75 26.55
C SER A 612 4.49 27.60 25.92
N GLN A 613 3.42 26.96 25.42
CA GLN A 613 2.40 27.60 24.58
C GLN A 613 2.97 28.25 23.30
N ARG A 614 4.15 27.78 22.88
CA ARG A 614 4.92 28.18 21.70
C ARG A 614 5.40 26.93 20.96
N ILE A 615 5.85 27.08 19.72
CA ILE A 615 6.57 26.02 19.04
C ILE A 615 7.88 25.79 19.79
N GLU A 616 8.10 24.57 20.28
CA GLU A 616 9.30 24.23 21.06
C GLU A 616 10.40 23.75 20.12
N LEU A 617 11.40 24.59 19.86
CA LEU A 617 12.67 24.17 19.26
C LEU A 617 13.48 23.40 20.31
N PHE A 618 13.45 23.84 21.57
CA PHE A 618 14.05 23.18 22.72
C PHE A 618 12.98 22.51 23.60
N SER A 619 12.96 21.17 23.64
CA SER A 619 11.93 20.46 24.41
C SER A 619 12.41 20.07 25.81
N GLU A 620 11.93 20.78 26.84
CA GLU A 620 12.16 20.41 28.23
C GLU A 620 11.45 19.10 28.65
N ARG A 621 10.44 18.67 27.89
CA ARG A 621 9.83 17.35 28.08
C ARG A 621 10.84 16.25 27.80
N LEU A 622 11.63 16.38 26.72
CA LEU A 622 12.70 15.44 26.39
C LEU A 622 13.82 15.51 27.41
N LEU A 623 14.26 16.73 27.78
CA LEU A 623 15.31 16.91 28.77
C LEU A 623 14.98 16.21 30.10
N ARG A 624 13.74 16.36 30.59
CA ARG A 624 13.29 15.75 31.86
C ARG A 624 13.32 14.23 31.89
N ILE A 625 13.31 13.58 30.73
CA ILE A 625 13.40 12.12 30.60
C ILE A 625 14.80 11.67 30.13
N GLY A 626 15.80 12.55 30.22
CA GLY A 626 17.20 12.27 29.85
C GLY A 626 17.45 12.22 28.34
N GLN A 627 16.51 12.69 27.52
CA GLN A 627 16.64 12.74 26.07
C GLN A 627 17.12 14.13 25.60
N GLN A 628 17.72 14.20 24.42
CA GLN A 628 18.23 15.45 23.89
C GLN A 628 17.09 16.44 23.56
N PRO A 629 17.13 17.67 24.10
CA PRO A 629 16.07 18.66 23.91
C PRO A 629 16.08 19.32 22.53
N LEU A 630 17.24 19.33 21.87
CA LEU A 630 17.45 19.79 20.50
C LEU A 630 17.61 18.58 19.56
N PRO A 631 17.26 18.71 18.27
CA PRO A 631 17.36 17.63 17.31
C PRO A 631 18.81 17.17 17.11
N LEU A 632 19.00 15.88 16.90
CA LEU A 632 20.30 15.28 16.62
C LEU A 632 20.20 14.16 15.57
N HIS A 633 21.34 13.86 14.94
CA HIS A 633 21.51 12.70 14.09
C HIS A 633 22.20 11.58 14.85
N VAL A 634 21.59 10.39 14.86
CA VAL A 634 22.25 9.14 15.23
C VAL A 634 22.55 8.38 13.95
N ASP A 635 23.82 8.03 13.75
CA ASP A 635 24.22 7.24 12.59
C ASP A 635 23.48 5.89 12.57
N PRO A 636 22.88 5.49 11.43
CA PRO A 636 22.38 4.14 11.30
C PRO A 636 23.54 3.14 11.37
N PRO A 637 23.31 1.86 11.75
CA PRO A 637 24.36 0.86 11.83
C PRO A 637 25.22 0.84 10.56
N ALA A 638 26.53 0.99 10.74
CA ALA A 638 27.46 1.08 9.62
C ALA A 638 27.55 -0.27 8.88
N PRO A 639 27.62 -0.26 7.54
CA PRO A 639 28.03 -1.42 6.77
C PRO A 639 29.43 -1.90 7.21
N ASP A 640 29.64 -3.21 7.19
CA ASP A 640 30.95 -3.82 7.47
C ASP A 640 31.34 -4.81 6.35
N LYS A 641 32.47 -5.50 6.50
CA LYS A 641 32.92 -6.48 5.49
C LYS A 641 31.94 -7.64 5.28
N THR A 642 31.16 -7.99 6.30
CA THR A 642 30.18 -9.08 6.27
C THR A 642 28.85 -8.61 5.66
N PHE A 643 28.44 -7.38 5.97
CA PHE A 643 27.20 -6.76 5.52
C PHE A 643 27.49 -5.39 4.87
N PRO A 644 28.02 -5.37 3.63
CA PRO A 644 28.55 -4.15 3.02
C PRO A 644 27.49 -3.25 2.36
N LEU A 645 26.23 -3.68 2.32
CA LEU A 645 25.14 -3.02 1.59
C LEU A 645 24.11 -2.45 2.55
N ARG A 646 23.30 -1.48 2.12
CA ARG A 646 22.18 -0.91 2.90
C ARG A 646 20.84 -1.41 2.37
N LEU A 647 20.01 -1.97 3.26
CA LEU A 647 18.65 -2.41 2.94
C LEU A 647 17.61 -1.39 3.39
N THR A 648 16.62 -1.17 2.54
CA THR A 648 15.39 -0.45 2.88
C THR A 648 14.19 -1.15 2.24
N THR A 649 12.99 -0.62 2.47
CA THR A 649 11.73 -1.15 1.91
C THR A 649 10.81 -0.03 1.45
N ALA A 650 9.80 -0.34 0.65
CA ALA A 650 8.79 0.62 0.23
C ALA A 650 7.43 -0.05 0.04
N LYS A 651 6.36 0.76 0.10
CA LYS A 651 5.00 0.26 -0.12
C LYS A 651 4.76 -0.05 -1.59
N SER A 652 4.10 -1.17 -1.85
CA SER A 652 3.55 -1.53 -3.16
C SER A 652 2.34 -0.65 -3.49
N GLY A 653 2.17 -0.27 -4.76
CA GLY A 653 0.94 0.36 -5.25
C GLY A 653 -0.24 -0.61 -5.37
N TYR A 654 0.03 -1.92 -5.49
CA TYR A 654 -0.96 -2.96 -5.79
C TYR A 654 -1.45 -3.72 -4.56
N TYR A 655 -0.65 -3.76 -3.49
CA TYR A 655 -1.01 -4.43 -2.23
C TYR A 655 -1.14 -3.41 -1.10
N CYS A 656 -1.89 -3.79 -0.06
CA CYS A 656 -1.94 -3.02 1.17
C CYS A 656 -1.29 -3.83 2.29
N HIS A 657 -0.09 -3.44 2.70
CA HIS A 657 0.71 -4.17 3.67
C HIS A 657 0.85 -5.66 3.32
N SER A 658 0.27 -6.57 4.11
CA SER A 658 0.26 -8.02 3.90
C SER A 658 -0.99 -8.54 3.15
N GLN A 659 -1.94 -7.66 2.79
CA GLN A 659 -3.22 -8.03 2.19
C GLN A 659 -3.20 -8.01 0.66
N HIS A 660 -4.20 -8.67 0.08
CA HIS A 660 -4.58 -8.66 -1.33
C HIS A 660 -3.63 -9.40 -2.29
N ARG A 661 -2.69 -10.18 -1.77
CA ARG A 661 -1.75 -10.97 -2.58
C ARG A 661 -2.37 -12.23 -3.17
N GLY A 662 -3.48 -12.69 -2.60
CA GLY A 662 -4.33 -13.75 -3.13
C GLY A 662 -5.45 -13.29 -4.06
N ILE A 663 -5.49 -11.99 -4.42
CA ILE A 663 -6.46 -11.42 -5.36
C ILE A 663 -5.80 -11.43 -6.75
N ALA A 664 -6.32 -12.21 -7.69
CA ALA A 664 -5.72 -12.48 -8.99
C ALA A 664 -5.52 -11.21 -9.83
N SER A 665 -6.51 -10.31 -9.88
CA SER A 665 -6.39 -9.05 -10.64
C SER A 665 -5.25 -8.15 -10.14
N LEU A 666 -4.91 -8.23 -8.85
CA LEU A 666 -3.79 -7.50 -8.25
C LEU A 666 -2.50 -8.30 -8.35
N ARG A 667 -2.56 -9.62 -8.13
CA ARG A 667 -1.39 -10.50 -8.13
C ARG A 667 -0.71 -10.59 -9.49
N ARG A 668 -1.46 -10.53 -10.59
CA ARG A 668 -0.88 -10.42 -11.95
C ARG A 668 0.02 -9.20 -12.13
N ARG A 669 -0.19 -8.13 -11.37
CA ARG A 669 0.53 -6.85 -11.48
C ARG A 669 1.91 -6.91 -10.81
N ALA A 670 2.04 -7.70 -9.76
CA ALA A 670 3.28 -7.90 -9.01
C ALA A 670 3.36 -9.34 -8.50
N PRO A 671 3.66 -10.33 -9.36
CA PRO A 671 3.45 -11.76 -9.06
C PRO A 671 4.43 -12.35 -8.05
N ASP A 672 5.62 -11.76 -7.93
CA ASP A 672 6.71 -12.29 -7.11
C ASP A 672 7.24 -11.25 -6.13
N PRO A 673 7.86 -11.68 -5.01
CA PRO A 673 8.57 -10.81 -4.08
C PRO A 673 9.84 -10.28 -4.71
N MET A 674 9.97 -8.96 -4.81
CA MET A 674 11.09 -8.33 -5.52
C MET A 674 12.07 -7.64 -4.57
N VAL A 675 13.32 -7.54 -5.02
CA VAL A 675 14.33 -6.63 -4.49
C VAL A 675 14.91 -5.79 -5.62
N GLU A 676 14.80 -4.47 -5.50
CA GLU A 676 15.40 -3.51 -6.43
C GLU A 676 16.87 -3.30 -6.07
N LEU A 677 17.77 -3.40 -7.06
CA LEU A 677 19.21 -3.18 -6.89
C LEU A 677 19.87 -2.61 -8.15
N HIS A 678 21.03 -1.99 -7.99
CA HIS A 678 21.78 -1.43 -9.12
C HIS A 678 22.35 -2.54 -10.03
N PRO A 679 22.31 -2.42 -11.38
CA PRO A 679 22.83 -3.45 -12.30
C PRO A 679 24.29 -3.82 -12.04
N ALA A 680 25.15 -2.85 -11.72
CA ALA A 680 26.55 -3.11 -11.40
C ALA A 680 26.73 -3.93 -10.12
N LEU A 681 25.84 -3.77 -9.13
CA LEU A 681 25.85 -4.61 -7.93
C LEU A 681 25.44 -6.04 -8.28
N ALA A 682 24.38 -6.21 -9.08
CA ALA A 682 23.93 -7.51 -9.53
C ALA A 682 25.03 -8.27 -10.30
N ALA A 683 25.74 -7.59 -11.21
CA ALA A 683 26.86 -8.16 -11.96
C ALA A 683 28.00 -8.65 -11.06
N ARG A 684 28.39 -7.88 -10.03
CA ARG A 684 29.42 -8.28 -9.05
C ARG A 684 29.08 -9.56 -8.28
N HIS A 685 27.78 -9.84 -8.09
CA HIS A 685 27.28 -11.00 -7.35
C HIS A 685 26.72 -12.12 -8.25
N GLY A 686 26.83 -12.00 -9.58
CA GLY A 686 26.32 -13.01 -10.52
C GLY A 686 24.80 -13.17 -10.50
N VAL A 687 24.05 -12.12 -10.18
CA VAL A 687 22.59 -12.15 -10.10
C VAL A 687 21.99 -11.64 -11.43
N PRO A 688 21.22 -12.45 -12.18
CA PRO A 688 20.53 -11.98 -13.38
C PRO A 688 19.23 -11.23 -13.06
N GLU A 689 18.75 -10.38 -13.98
CA GLU A 689 17.43 -9.75 -13.89
C GLU A 689 16.34 -10.83 -13.75
N GLY A 690 15.44 -10.68 -12.78
CA GLY A 690 14.42 -11.68 -12.45
C GLY A 690 14.94 -12.94 -11.73
N GLY A 691 16.25 -13.07 -11.55
CA GLY A 691 16.87 -14.19 -10.83
C GLY A 691 16.64 -14.12 -9.33
N TRP A 692 16.62 -15.28 -8.68
CA TRP A 692 16.50 -15.37 -7.23
C TRP A 692 17.82 -15.01 -6.52
N LEU A 693 17.72 -14.25 -5.45
CA LEU A 693 18.81 -13.98 -4.53
C LEU A 693 18.35 -14.14 -3.08
N ARG A 694 19.31 -14.40 -2.19
CA ARG A 694 19.13 -14.37 -0.75
C ARG A 694 19.66 -13.05 -0.20
N LEU A 695 18.82 -12.34 0.55
CA LEU A 695 19.22 -11.26 1.45
C LEU A 695 19.53 -11.85 2.82
N THR A 696 20.63 -11.41 3.42
CA THR A 696 21.02 -11.80 4.79
C THR A 696 21.41 -10.57 5.60
N THR A 697 20.96 -10.52 6.84
CA THR A 697 21.31 -9.52 7.84
C THR A 697 21.80 -10.20 9.11
N ARG A 698 22.09 -9.42 10.15
CA ARG A 698 22.38 -9.96 11.49
C ARG A 698 21.18 -10.65 12.14
N ALA A 699 19.96 -10.34 11.72
CA ALA A 699 18.74 -10.91 12.28
C ALA A 699 18.32 -12.21 11.59
N GLY A 700 18.53 -12.32 10.28
CA GLY A 700 18.10 -13.50 9.53
C GLY A 700 18.32 -13.41 8.03
N SER A 701 17.59 -14.25 7.30
CA SER A 701 17.63 -14.26 5.83
C SER A 701 16.26 -14.42 5.21
N ALA A 702 16.12 -13.94 3.97
CA ALA A 702 14.93 -14.07 3.14
C ALA A 702 15.34 -14.04 1.65
N ARG A 703 14.48 -14.54 0.76
CA ARG A 703 14.75 -14.60 -0.69
C ARG A 703 13.82 -13.67 -1.47
N PHE A 704 14.33 -13.13 -2.56
CA PHE A 704 13.62 -12.21 -3.45
C PHE A 704 14.10 -12.39 -4.88
N LYS A 705 13.27 -12.03 -5.87
CA LYS A 705 13.70 -11.89 -7.26
C LYS A 705 14.31 -10.51 -7.49
N ALA A 706 15.40 -10.48 -8.25
CA ALA A 706 16.11 -9.26 -8.60
C ALA A 706 15.30 -8.41 -9.60
N ARG A 707 15.24 -7.10 -9.35
CA ARG A 707 14.81 -6.09 -10.31
C ARG A 707 15.87 -5.00 -10.43
N PHE A 708 16.37 -4.74 -11.62
CA PHE A 708 17.42 -3.75 -11.78
C PHE A 708 16.88 -2.32 -11.82
N SER A 709 17.58 -1.42 -11.14
CA SER A 709 17.32 0.02 -11.19
C SER A 709 18.65 0.78 -11.17
N ALA A 710 19.01 1.36 -12.31
CA ALA A 710 20.22 2.19 -12.44
C ALA A 710 20.13 3.52 -11.66
N ALA A 711 18.93 3.92 -11.24
CA ALA A 711 18.74 5.14 -10.46
C ALA A 711 19.14 4.97 -8.99
N LEU A 712 19.11 3.74 -8.46
CA LEU A 712 19.52 3.46 -7.08
C LEU A 712 21.02 3.66 -6.90
N ALA A 713 21.43 4.04 -5.68
CA ALA A 713 22.84 4.02 -5.33
C ALA A 713 23.41 2.57 -5.43
N PRO A 714 24.67 2.38 -5.86
CA PRO A 714 25.24 1.03 -6.09
C PRO A 714 25.31 0.10 -4.86
N ASP A 715 25.10 0.64 -3.67
CA ASP A 715 25.15 -0.04 -2.36
C ASP A 715 23.78 -0.12 -1.65
N VAL A 716 22.72 0.41 -2.26
CA VAL A 716 21.36 0.43 -1.69
C VAL A 716 20.47 -0.61 -2.37
N LEU A 717 19.72 -1.35 -1.55
CA LEU A 717 18.69 -2.29 -1.98
C LEU A 717 17.32 -1.93 -1.42
N VAL A 718 16.27 -2.14 -2.21
CA VAL A 718 14.89 -1.91 -1.79
C VAL A 718 14.10 -3.20 -1.94
N ALA A 719 13.79 -3.87 -0.83
CA ALA A 719 13.03 -5.12 -0.85
C ALA A 719 11.54 -4.89 -0.57
N ASP A 720 10.70 -5.68 -1.21
CA ASP A 720 9.27 -5.72 -0.94
C ASP A 720 8.98 -6.28 0.46
N TYR A 721 7.95 -5.73 1.10
CA TYR A 721 7.46 -6.18 2.41
C TYR A 721 6.07 -6.80 2.29
N GLY A 722 5.72 -7.73 3.20
CA GLY A 722 4.35 -8.23 3.39
C GLY A 722 4.00 -9.55 2.71
N TRP A 723 4.98 -10.33 2.26
CA TRP A 723 4.77 -11.56 1.50
C TRP A 723 4.50 -12.77 2.42
N TRP A 724 3.39 -13.47 2.15
CA TRP A 724 2.99 -14.71 2.84
C TRP A 724 1.89 -15.48 2.09
N GLU A 725 1.10 -14.79 1.27
CA GLU A 725 -0.16 -15.28 0.73
C GLU A 725 0.00 -15.82 -0.70
N GLU A 726 -0.58 -16.99 -0.94
CA GLU A 726 -0.69 -17.60 -2.27
C GLU A 726 -1.83 -17.00 -3.09
N CYS A 727 -1.82 -17.23 -4.40
CA CYS A 727 -2.91 -16.89 -5.29
C CYS A 727 -3.27 -18.14 -6.12
N ALA A 728 -4.22 -18.92 -5.58
CA ALA A 728 -4.66 -20.19 -6.17
C ALA A 728 -5.16 -20.01 -7.61
N ASP A 729 -5.95 -18.96 -7.87
CA ASP A 729 -6.49 -18.60 -9.19
C ASP A 729 -5.41 -18.40 -10.28
N LEU A 730 -4.15 -18.13 -9.88
CA LEU A 730 -3.01 -17.96 -10.79
C LEU A 730 -1.94 -19.06 -10.62
N GLY A 731 -2.19 -20.05 -9.76
CA GLY A 731 -1.20 -21.07 -9.38
C GLY A 731 0.11 -20.45 -8.88
N LEU A 732 0.03 -19.34 -8.12
CA LEU A 732 1.19 -18.66 -7.55
C LEU A 732 1.33 -18.99 -6.07
N PRO A 733 2.51 -19.40 -5.60
CA PRO A 733 2.69 -19.84 -4.22
C PRO A 733 2.73 -18.65 -3.23
N ALA A 734 2.59 -19.01 -1.95
CA ALA A 734 2.72 -18.13 -0.79
C ALA A 734 4.11 -17.48 -0.62
N GLU A 735 5.14 -18.01 -1.28
CA GLU A 735 6.54 -17.58 -1.18
C GLU A 735 7.07 -17.48 0.27
N ARG A 736 6.89 -18.58 1.03
CA ARG A 736 7.19 -18.69 2.49
C ARG A 736 8.59 -18.25 2.93
N GLY A 737 9.56 -18.13 2.02
CA GLY A 737 10.92 -17.65 2.30
C GLY A 737 11.15 -16.14 2.11
N SER A 738 10.09 -15.34 1.88
CA SER A 738 10.22 -13.94 1.40
C SER A 738 9.63 -12.91 2.36
N ASN A 739 9.51 -13.25 3.64
CA ASN A 739 9.04 -12.31 4.66
C ASN A 739 10.16 -11.34 5.04
N TYR A 740 10.06 -10.08 4.61
CA TYR A 740 11.04 -9.01 4.92
C TYR A 740 11.33 -8.86 6.41
N ASN A 741 10.34 -9.12 7.28
CA ASN A 741 10.49 -8.88 8.71
C ASN A 741 11.43 -9.88 9.41
N THR A 742 11.81 -10.97 8.76
CA THR A 742 12.88 -11.86 9.25
C THR A 742 14.27 -11.21 9.17
N LEU A 743 14.40 -10.12 8.42
CA LEU A 743 15.66 -9.40 8.22
C LEU A 743 15.88 -8.27 9.23
N ILE A 744 14.87 -7.92 10.02
CA ILE A 744 14.87 -6.73 10.88
C ILE A 744 15.39 -7.10 12.26
N ASP A 745 16.37 -6.34 12.72
CA ASP A 745 16.94 -6.42 14.06
C ASP A 745 16.14 -5.54 15.02
N THR A 746 15.70 -6.10 16.15
CA THR A 746 14.88 -5.42 17.16
C THR A 746 15.71 -4.83 18.32
N ARG A 747 17.03 -5.04 18.34
CA ARG A 747 17.90 -4.63 19.47
C ARG A 747 18.12 -3.12 19.57
N GLN A 748 18.03 -2.41 18.45
CA GLN A 748 18.17 -0.95 18.42
C GLN A 748 16.82 -0.33 18.09
N VAL A 749 16.32 0.49 19.01
CA VAL A 749 15.04 1.17 18.90
C VAL A 749 15.18 2.65 19.20
N ASP A 750 14.26 3.45 18.67
CA ASP A 750 14.12 4.83 19.08
C ASP A 750 13.78 4.89 20.58
N PRO A 751 14.56 5.62 21.40
CA PRO A 751 14.43 5.57 22.86
C PRO A 751 13.16 6.26 23.39
N ILE A 752 12.40 6.95 22.53
CA ILE A 752 11.16 7.63 22.90
C ILE A 752 9.98 6.83 22.39
N SER A 753 9.98 6.44 21.11
CA SER A 753 8.84 5.80 20.47
C SER A 753 8.87 4.28 20.52
N GLY A 754 10.04 3.66 20.71
CA GLY A 754 10.25 2.23 20.54
C GLY A 754 10.29 1.78 19.08
N SER A 755 10.40 2.71 18.11
CA SER A 755 10.48 2.37 16.69
C SER A 755 11.71 1.52 16.39
N VAL A 756 11.50 0.37 15.74
CA VAL A 756 12.57 -0.49 15.21
C VAL A 756 12.95 -0.06 13.79
N ALA A 757 14.25 -0.12 13.47
CA ALA A 757 14.77 0.29 12.17
C ALA A 757 14.34 -0.68 11.04
N HIS A 758 13.21 -0.39 10.39
CA HIS A 758 12.76 -1.10 9.18
C HIS A 758 13.50 -0.63 7.92
N ARG A 759 14.33 0.40 8.02
CA ARG A 759 15.03 1.04 6.90
C ARG A 759 16.47 1.37 7.28
N GLY A 760 17.37 1.31 6.30
CA GLY A 760 18.73 1.83 6.41
C GLY A 760 19.72 0.92 7.15
N PHE A 761 19.42 -0.36 7.30
CA PHE A 761 20.29 -1.30 8.02
C PHE A 761 21.20 -2.15 7.09
N PRO A 762 22.37 -2.59 7.58
CA PRO A 762 23.31 -3.39 6.79
C PRO A 762 22.78 -4.76 6.36
N CYS A 763 23.12 -5.17 5.14
CA CYS A 763 22.81 -6.49 4.59
C CYS A 763 23.90 -7.01 3.63
N ALA A 764 23.76 -8.26 3.23
CA ALA A 764 24.52 -8.91 2.17
C ALA A 764 23.58 -9.67 1.22
N ILE A 765 24.03 -9.88 -0.02
CA ILE A 765 23.32 -10.68 -1.02
C ILE A 765 24.15 -11.86 -1.50
N ALA A 766 23.47 -12.95 -1.85
CA ALA A 766 24.03 -14.07 -2.58
C ALA A 766 23.04 -14.52 -3.66
N ALA A 767 23.53 -14.78 -4.88
CA ALA A 767 22.73 -15.42 -5.92
C ALA A 767 22.27 -16.79 -5.43
N LEU A 768 21.01 -17.14 -5.68
CA LEU A 768 20.50 -18.49 -5.44
C LEU A 768 20.52 -19.27 -6.76
N PRO A 769 20.89 -20.56 -6.74
CA PRO A 769 20.79 -21.39 -7.93
C PRO A 769 19.34 -21.44 -8.41
N ASP A 770 19.14 -21.06 -9.66
CA ASP A 770 17.94 -21.38 -10.40
C ASP A 770 18.33 -22.54 -11.33
N PRO A 771 17.75 -23.75 -11.18
CA PRO A 771 18.16 -24.91 -11.98
C PRO A 771 17.92 -24.72 -13.48
N ALA A 772 17.05 -23.78 -13.88
CA ALA A 772 16.85 -23.41 -15.28
C ALA A 772 16.28 -21.98 -15.37
N PRO A 773 17.12 -20.94 -15.24
CA PRO A 773 16.65 -19.56 -15.23
C PRO A 773 16.07 -19.17 -16.58
N ALA A 774 15.02 -18.34 -16.55
CA ALA A 774 14.55 -17.66 -17.74
C ALA A 774 15.69 -16.82 -18.36
N TRP A 775 15.79 -16.77 -19.69
CA TRP A 775 16.77 -15.93 -20.39
C TRP A 775 16.14 -14.64 -20.91
N PRO A 776 16.89 -13.53 -20.94
CA PRO A 776 16.44 -12.31 -21.59
C PRO A 776 16.45 -12.47 -23.13
N GLY A 777 15.48 -11.84 -23.79
CA GLY A 777 15.40 -11.82 -25.26
C GLY A 777 15.13 -13.19 -25.86
N PHE A 778 15.99 -13.64 -26.77
CA PHE A 778 15.79 -14.87 -27.54
C PHE A 778 17.00 -15.81 -27.46
N ARG A 779 16.72 -17.12 -27.44
CA ARG A 779 17.71 -18.19 -27.45
C ARG A 779 17.52 -19.09 -28.67
N PRO A 780 18.59 -19.56 -29.33
CA PRO A 780 18.49 -20.54 -30.40
C PRO A 780 17.92 -21.88 -29.92
N MET A 781 16.90 -22.35 -30.62
CA MET A 781 16.25 -23.65 -30.44
C MET A 781 16.34 -24.45 -31.73
N ARG A 782 16.36 -25.78 -31.59
CA ARG A 782 16.29 -26.73 -32.70
C ARG A 782 14.94 -27.42 -32.68
N VAL A 783 14.32 -27.55 -33.85
CA VAL A 783 13.15 -28.42 -34.03
C VAL A 783 13.63 -29.87 -33.95
N VAL A 784 13.24 -30.60 -32.91
CA VAL A 784 13.64 -32.01 -32.72
C VAL A 784 12.57 -32.99 -33.21
N ALA A 785 11.31 -32.56 -33.25
CA ALA A 785 10.23 -33.35 -33.81
C ALA A 785 9.14 -32.44 -34.41
N ARG A 786 8.43 -32.99 -35.39
CA ARG A 786 7.30 -32.37 -36.08
C ARG A 786 6.18 -33.39 -36.19
N ARG A 787 4.96 -33.01 -35.80
CA ARG A 787 3.76 -33.86 -35.90
C ARG A 787 2.65 -33.10 -36.60
N GLU A 788 2.00 -33.75 -37.56
CA GLU A 788 0.73 -33.27 -38.12
C GLU A 788 -0.39 -33.65 -37.15
N GLU A 789 -1.09 -32.66 -36.60
CA GLU A 789 -2.26 -32.89 -35.74
C GLU A 789 -3.54 -32.93 -36.58
N THR A 790 -3.61 -32.11 -37.64
CA THR A 790 -4.63 -32.10 -38.70
C THR A 790 -4.00 -31.58 -40.00
N GLU A 791 -4.76 -31.54 -41.11
CA GLU A 791 -4.29 -30.86 -42.34
C GLU A 791 -4.00 -29.36 -42.14
N GLU A 792 -4.61 -28.74 -41.12
CA GLU A 792 -4.43 -27.32 -40.81
C GLU A 792 -3.51 -27.07 -39.60
N VAL A 793 -3.09 -28.08 -38.83
CA VAL A 793 -2.38 -27.88 -37.56
C VAL A 793 -1.12 -28.73 -37.46
N VAL A 794 0.00 -28.09 -37.13
CA VAL A 794 1.32 -28.72 -36.96
C VAL A 794 1.84 -28.47 -35.55
N SER A 795 2.28 -29.53 -34.86
CA SER A 795 3.04 -29.44 -33.60
C SER A 795 4.54 -29.48 -33.87
N LEU A 796 5.28 -28.55 -33.27
CA LEU A 796 6.74 -28.49 -33.29
C LEU A 796 7.27 -28.73 -31.87
N HIS A 797 8.28 -29.60 -31.75
CA HIS A 797 9.02 -29.83 -30.51
C HIS A 797 10.36 -29.12 -30.59
N LEU A 798 10.66 -28.29 -29.59
CA LEU A 798 11.80 -27.38 -29.56
C LEU A 798 12.71 -27.76 -28.40
N ALA A 799 13.97 -28.05 -28.71
CA ALA A 799 15.02 -28.30 -27.73
C ALA A 799 16.11 -27.21 -27.84
N PRO A 800 16.83 -26.91 -26.74
CA PRO A 800 17.92 -25.94 -26.79
C PRO A 800 19.01 -26.41 -27.75
N LEU A 801 19.60 -25.47 -28.50
CA LEU A 801 20.70 -25.78 -29.42
C LEU A 801 21.96 -26.25 -28.68
N GLU A 802 22.23 -25.66 -27.50
CA GLU A 802 23.40 -25.96 -26.64
C GLU A 802 23.06 -25.91 -25.13
N GLY A 803 23.59 -26.90 -24.37
CA GLY A 803 24.16 -26.81 -23.02
C GLY A 803 23.28 -26.59 -21.78
N ALA A 804 22.26 -25.72 -21.81
CA ALA A 804 21.49 -25.38 -20.60
C ALA A 804 20.06 -25.95 -20.63
N PRO A 805 19.57 -26.54 -19.52
CA PRO A 805 18.22 -27.07 -19.42
C PRO A 805 17.17 -26.00 -19.72
N LEU A 806 15.99 -26.46 -20.15
CA LEU A 806 14.85 -25.57 -20.37
C LEU A 806 14.19 -25.22 -19.02
N PRO A 807 13.84 -23.93 -18.77
CA PRO A 807 13.01 -23.55 -17.66
C PRO A 807 11.72 -24.36 -17.67
N GLY A 808 11.30 -24.80 -16.49
CA GLY A 808 9.92 -25.21 -16.30
C GLY A 808 8.97 -24.06 -16.64
N PHE A 809 7.73 -24.39 -16.93
CA PHE A 809 6.68 -23.41 -17.19
C PHE A 809 5.38 -23.85 -16.53
N ARG A 810 4.43 -22.93 -16.41
CA ARG A 810 3.09 -23.23 -15.92
C ARG A 810 2.13 -23.38 -17.09
N PRO A 811 1.16 -24.31 -17.03
CA PRO A 811 0.19 -24.47 -18.10
C PRO A 811 -0.51 -23.16 -18.46
N GLY A 812 -0.69 -22.92 -19.76
CA GLY A 812 -1.24 -21.68 -20.29
C GLY A 812 -0.19 -20.64 -20.74
N GLN A 813 1.06 -20.74 -20.28
CA GLN A 813 2.15 -19.90 -20.76
C GLN A 813 2.48 -20.12 -22.25
N HIS A 814 3.17 -19.16 -22.85
CA HIS A 814 3.52 -19.15 -24.27
C HIS A 814 5.02 -18.89 -24.50
N LEU A 815 5.48 -19.20 -25.71
CA LEU A 815 6.77 -18.77 -26.24
C LEU A 815 6.56 -17.75 -27.34
N THR A 816 7.44 -16.77 -27.43
CA THR A 816 7.59 -15.95 -28.64
C THR A 816 8.67 -16.56 -29.51
N LEU A 817 8.33 -16.88 -30.76
CA LEU A 817 9.24 -17.45 -31.75
C LEU A 817 9.61 -16.42 -32.82
N LYS A 818 10.85 -16.49 -33.31
CA LYS A 818 11.40 -15.62 -34.35
C LYS A 818 12.24 -16.44 -35.33
N LEU A 819 12.06 -16.24 -36.64
CA LEU A 819 12.80 -16.93 -37.71
C LEU A 819 14.01 -16.12 -38.20
N GLY A 820 15.15 -16.23 -37.53
CA GLY A 820 16.35 -15.42 -37.84
C GLY A 820 16.19 -13.95 -37.44
N GLU A 821 17.21 -13.13 -37.68
CA GLU A 821 17.27 -11.75 -37.16
C GLU A 821 16.19 -10.79 -37.71
N ALA A 822 15.74 -11.00 -38.96
CA ALA A 822 14.74 -10.16 -39.64
C ALA A 822 13.41 -10.90 -39.92
N GLY A 823 13.18 -12.07 -39.31
CA GLY A 823 12.00 -12.88 -39.57
C GLY A 823 10.75 -12.50 -38.77
N PRO A 824 9.59 -13.07 -39.12
CA PRO A 824 8.34 -12.84 -38.41
C PRO A 824 8.44 -13.30 -36.95
N LEU A 825 7.84 -12.52 -36.06
CA LEU A 825 7.76 -12.77 -34.62
C LEU A 825 6.31 -13.15 -34.27
N ARG A 826 6.14 -14.28 -33.58
CA ARG A 826 4.81 -14.84 -33.24
C ARG A 826 4.81 -15.50 -31.88
N ALA A 827 3.75 -15.28 -31.10
CA ALA A 827 3.54 -15.96 -29.83
C ALA A 827 2.69 -17.22 -30.02
N TYR A 828 3.11 -18.32 -29.40
CA TYR A 828 2.39 -19.59 -29.42
C TYR A 828 2.34 -20.20 -28.02
N SER A 829 1.15 -20.62 -27.57
CA SER A 829 0.98 -21.31 -26.29
C SER A 829 1.79 -22.59 -26.26
N LEU A 830 2.37 -22.88 -25.10
CA LEU A 830 2.97 -24.17 -24.82
C LEU A 830 1.85 -25.21 -24.74
N SER A 831 1.92 -26.22 -25.60
CA SER A 831 0.86 -27.20 -25.79
C SER A 831 1.15 -28.55 -25.17
N ALA A 832 2.19 -28.68 -24.34
CA ALA A 832 2.54 -29.89 -23.59
C ALA A 832 2.78 -29.59 -22.11
N ALA A 833 2.93 -30.63 -21.28
CA ALA A 833 3.46 -30.48 -19.92
C ALA A 833 4.95 -30.07 -19.94
N PRO A 834 5.47 -29.45 -18.86
CA PRO A 834 6.91 -29.19 -18.70
C PRO A 834 7.76 -30.45 -18.85
N GLY A 835 8.86 -30.35 -19.60
CA GLY A 835 9.75 -31.47 -19.90
C GLY A 835 11.03 -31.04 -20.61
N GLU A 836 11.73 -32.00 -21.24
CA GLU A 836 13.03 -31.78 -21.91
C GLU A 836 12.94 -30.97 -23.21
N ALA A 837 11.75 -30.83 -23.78
CA ALA A 837 11.48 -30.03 -24.97
C ALA A 837 10.16 -29.27 -24.82
N TYR A 838 10.07 -28.09 -25.43
CA TYR A 838 8.82 -27.36 -25.53
C TYR A 838 8.00 -27.81 -26.74
N ARG A 839 6.69 -28.01 -26.56
CA ARG A 839 5.76 -28.21 -27.68
C ARG A 839 4.98 -26.94 -27.92
N VAL A 840 4.94 -26.48 -29.17
CA VAL A 840 4.00 -25.46 -29.65
C VAL A 840 3.21 -26.04 -30.81
N SER A 841 1.95 -25.63 -30.96
CA SER A 841 1.10 -26.16 -32.04
C SER A 841 0.44 -25.03 -32.79
N ILE A 842 0.64 -25.04 -34.10
CA ILE A 842 0.50 -23.88 -34.97
C ILE A 842 -0.52 -24.20 -36.06
N ARG A 843 -1.51 -23.33 -36.22
CA ARG A 843 -2.47 -23.41 -37.33
C ARG A 843 -1.88 -22.79 -38.60
N ARG A 844 -1.94 -23.53 -39.71
CA ARG A 844 -1.66 -23.04 -41.07
C ARG A 844 -2.66 -21.94 -41.40
N GLN A 845 -2.16 -20.76 -41.68
CA GLN A 845 -2.95 -19.62 -42.13
C GLN A 845 -2.32 -19.08 -43.42
N SER A 846 -3.13 -18.39 -44.23
CA SER A 846 -2.69 -17.74 -45.47
C SER A 846 -1.72 -16.57 -45.24
N SER A 847 -1.58 -16.08 -44.00
CA SER A 847 -0.60 -15.07 -43.62
C SER A 847 0.83 -15.64 -43.69
N GLU A 848 1.75 -14.92 -44.36
CA GLU A 848 3.14 -15.37 -44.60
C GLU A 848 3.90 -15.77 -43.33
N GLY A 849 3.51 -15.25 -42.16
CA GLY A 849 4.19 -15.53 -40.89
C GLY A 849 3.97 -16.96 -40.39
N SER A 850 2.71 -17.42 -40.28
CA SER A 850 2.40 -18.74 -39.68
C SER A 850 2.83 -19.90 -40.60
N SER A 851 2.66 -19.72 -41.92
CA SER A 851 3.04 -20.72 -42.91
C SER A 851 4.55 -21.04 -42.84
N ARG A 852 5.40 -20.04 -42.64
CA ARG A 852 6.85 -20.20 -42.47
C ARG A 852 7.24 -21.06 -41.26
N PHE A 853 6.54 -20.92 -40.13
CA PHE A 853 6.78 -21.78 -38.96
C PHE A 853 6.31 -23.21 -39.21
N THR A 854 5.12 -23.40 -39.81
CA THR A 854 4.59 -24.76 -40.08
C THR A 854 5.37 -25.57 -41.11
N ALA A 855 6.18 -24.90 -41.93
CA ALA A 855 7.06 -25.51 -42.94
C ALA A 855 8.40 -26.00 -42.38
N LEU A 856 8.76 -25.64 -41.14
CA LEU A 856 10.01 -26.08 -40.51
C LEU A 856 10.05 -27.60 -40.37
N GLN A 857 11.20 -28.18 -40.66
CA GLN A 857 11.47 -29.63 -40.52
C GLN A 857 12.38 -29.89 -39.32
N PRO A 858 12.40 -31.13 -38.78
CA PRO A 858 13.38 -31.53 -37.78
C PRO A 858 14.81 -31.18 -38.23
N GLY A 859 15.61 -30.62 -37.31
CA GLY A 859 16.94 -30.07 -37.58
C GLY A 859 16.97 -28.55 -37.85
N ALA A 860 15.85 -27.94 -38.22
CA ALA A 860 15.78 -26.50 -38.42
C ALA A 860 15.98 -25.72 -37.12
N THR A 861 16.57 -24.53 -37.21
CA THR A 861 16.83 -23.64 -36.08
C THR A 861 15.92 -22.43 -36.09
N LEU A 862 15.48 -22.00 -34.91
CA LEU A 862 14.73 -20.77 -34.70
C LEU A 862 15.15 -20.10 -33.40
N LEU A 863 14.69 -18.88 -33.16
CA LEU A 863 14.90 -18.13 -31.93
C LEU A 863 13.63 -18.19 -31.08
N ALA A 864 13.75 -18.48 -29.78
CA ALA A 864 12.61 -18.51 -28.84
C ALA A 864 12.89 -17.66 -27.60
N SER A 865 11.87 -16.94 -27.12
CA SER A 865 11.89 -16.36 -25.77
C SER A 865 11.78 -17.45 -24.70
N ALA A 866 12.11 -17.12 -23.45
CA ALA A 866 11.73 -17.97 -22.33
C ALA A 866 10.20 -18.04 -22.20
N PRO A 867 9.64 -19.10 -21.58
CA PRO A 867 8.21 -19.17 -21.26
C PRO A 867 7.73 -17.93 -20.50
N SER A 868 6.67 -17.31 -21.02
CA SER A 868 6.07 -16.11 -20.46
C SER A 868 4.54 -16.17 -20.54
N GLY A 869 3.88 -15.11 -20.08
CA GLY A 869 2.42 -15.01 -20.11
C GLY A 869 1.76 -15.15 -18.75
N ARG A 870 0.57 -14.55 -18.64
CA ARG A 870 -0.20 -14.44 -17.40
C ARG A 870 -1.48 -15.26 -17.40
N PHE A 871 -1.87 -15.82 -18.54
CA PHE A 871 -2.89 -16.86 -18.63
C PHE A 871 -2.29 -18.17 -18.11
N VAL A 872 -2.44 -18.40 -16.81
CA VAL A 872 -1.91 -19.58 -16.13
C VAL A 872 -3.07 -20.38 -15.55
N ILE A 873 -3.08 -21.68 -15.80
CA ILE A 873 -4.11 -22.59 -15.33
C ILE A 873 -3.54 -23.39 -14.15
N PRO A 874 -4.10 -23.26 -12.93
CA PRO A 874 -3.57 -23.92 -11.75
C PRO A 874 -3.85 -25.42 -11.79
N VAL A 875 -2.80 -26.23 -11.67
CA VAL A 875 -2.90 -27.71 -11.59
C VAL A 875 -3.44 -28.22 -10.25
N ALA A 876 -3.47 -27.34 -9.24
CA ALA A 876 -4.07 -27.56 -7.94
C ALA A 876 -4.99 -26.37 -7.63
N HIS A 877 -6.27 -26.65 -7.40
CA HIS A 877 -7.28 -25.63 -7.11
C HIS A 877 -8.43 -26.25 -6.30
N PRO A 878 -8.98 -25.57 -5.28
CA PRO A 878 -10.09 -26.11 -4.47
C PRO A 878 -11.41 -26.16 -5.23
N ASP A 879 -11.65 -25.20 -6.13
CA ASP A 879 -12.86 -25.13 -6.96
C ASP A 879 -12.65 -25.82 -8.33
N PRO A 880 -13.71 -26.32 -9.01
CA PRO A 880 -13.60 -26.92 -10.34
C PRO A 880 -13.03 -25.99 -11.42
N VAL A 881 -12.50 -26.57 -12.50
CA VAL A 881 -11.96 -25.82 -13.65
C VAL A 881 -12.79 -26.11 -14.90
N VAL A 882 -13.27 -25.05 -15.56
CA VAL A 882 -13.98 -25.12 -16.84
C VAL A 882 -13.12 -24.48 -17.92
N MET A 883 -12.76 -25.26 -18.93
CA MET A 883 -11.98 -24.81 -20.09
C MET A 883 -12.90 -24.72 -21.30
N VAL A 884 -12.77 -23.63 -22.07
CA VAL A 884 -13.55 -23.40 -23.28
C VAL A 884 -12.60 -23.11 -24.43
N ALA A 885 -12.55 -24.02 -25.40
CA ALA A 885 -11.71 -23.91 -26.58
C ALA A 885 -12.51 -23.95 -27.88
N ALA A 886 -12.01 -23.25 -28.90
CA ALA A 886 -12.40 -23.51 -30.28
C ALA A 886 -11.19 -23.59 -31.22
N GLY A 887 -11.19 -24.60 -32.09
CA GLY A 887 -10.10 -24.87 -33.03
C GLY A 887 -8.75 -24.99 -32.34
N ILE A 888 -7.76 -24.21 -32.78
CA ILE A 888 -6.40 -24.25 -32.19
C ILE A 888 -6.31 -23.63 -30.79
N GLY A 889 -7.36 -22.96 -30.30
CA GLY A 889 -7.40 -22.44 -28.92
C GLY A 889 -7.31 -23.52 -27.82
N ILE A 890 -7.37 -24.80 -28.20
CA ILE A 890 -7.18 -25.94 -27.29
C ILE A 890 -5.75 -26.09 -26.77
N THR A 891 -4.75 -25.48 -27.42
CA THR A 891 -3.33 -25.68 -27.13
C THR A 891 -2.93 -25.49 -25.65
N PRO A 892 -3.28 -24.39 -24.95
CA PRO A 892 -2.95 -24.25 -23.54
C PRO A 892 -3.60 -25.34 -22.66
N PHE A 893 -4.79 -25.82 -23.06
CA PHE A 893 -5.54 -26.83 -22.31
C PHE A 893 -4.97 -28.23 -22.49
N ILE A 894 -4.40 -28.56 -23.66
CA ILE A 894 -3.64 -29.81 -23.79
C ILE A 894 -2.44 -29.82 -22.85
N GLY A 895 -1.68 -28.71 -22.80
CA GLY A 895 -0.55 -28.61 -21.86
C GLY A 895 -0.97 -28.76 -20.40
N TYR A 896 -2.11 -28.18 -20.03
CA TYR A 896 -2.71 -28.32 -18.70
C TYR A 896 -3.14 -29.76 -18.38
N LEU A 897 -3.90 -30.39 -19.27
CA LEU A 897 -4.36 -31.77 -19.07
C LEU A 897 -3.19 -32.75 -18.96
N GLU A 898 -2.13 -32.57 -19.75
CA GLU A 898 -0.91 -33.36 -19.61
C GLU A 898 -0.21 -33.11 -18.27
N ALA A 899 -0.16 -31.87 -17.79
CA ALA A 899 0.45 -31.54 -16.50
C ALA A 899 -0.32 -32.14 -15.31
N LEU A 900 -1.64 -32.33 -15.42
CA LEU A 900 -2.45 -33.00 -14.39
C LEU A 900 -2.07 -34.47 -14.17
N LEU A 901 -1.48 -35.15 -15.17
CA LEU A 901 -1.02 -36.54 -15.02
C LEU A 901 0.12 -36.67 -14.01
N THR A 902 0.86 -35.59 -13.78
CA THR A 902 2.04 -35.54 -12.91
C THR A 902 1.84 -34.60 -11.71
N ALA A 903 0.60 -34.13 -11.48
CA ALA A 903 0.31 -33.23 -10.38
C ALA A 903 0.49 -33.94 -9.02
N PRO A 904 1.17 -33.31 -8.04
CA PRO A 904 1.45 -33.92 -6.74
C PRO A 904 0.24 -33.96 -5.78
N GLU A 905 -0.82 -33.22 -6.11
CA GLU A 905 -2.04 -33.09 -5.31
C GLU A 905 -3.25 -33.62 -6.09
N THR A 906 -4.36 -33.86 -5.39
CA THR A 906 -5.61 -34.27 -6.03
C THR A 906 -6.05 -33.18 -7.03
N PRO A 907 -6.07 -33.49 -8.34
CA PRO A 907 -6.41 -32.51 -9.37
C PRO A 907 -7.88 -32.09 -9.27
N PRO A 908 -8.22 -30.84 -9.65
CA PRO A 908 -9.60 -30.37 -9.61
C PRO A 908 -10.49 -31.16 -10.59
N ALA A 909 -11.80 -31.15 -10.36
CA ALA A 909 -12.75 -31.57 -11.39
C ALA A 909 -12.63 -30.66 -12.62
N VAL A 910 -12.54 -31.25 -13.82
CA VAL A 910 -12.32 -30.50 -15.06
C VAL A 910 -13.42 -30.74 -16.07
N LEU A 911 -14.00 -29.67 -16.61
CA LEU A 911 -14.85 -29.71 -17.79
C LEU A 911 -14.14 -29.00 -18.95
N LEU A 912 -13.99 -29.69 -20.08
CA LEU A 912 -13.56 -29.08 -21.34
C LEU A 912 -14.74 -28.99 -22.31
N LEU A 913 -15.11 -27.77 -22.69
CA LEU A 913 -16.01 -27.49 -23.81
C LEU A 913 -15.17 -27.21 -25.06
N TYR A 914 -15.24 -28.09 -26.07
CA TYR A 914 -14.41 -27.97 -27.27
C TYR A 914 -15.24 -27.89 -28.57
N GLY A 915 -15.14 -26.75 -29.24
CA GLY A 915 -15.82 -26.47 -30.51
C GLY A 915 -14.91 -26.62 -31.72
N ASN A 916 -15.33 -27.40 -32.72
CA ASN A 916 -14.61 -27.59 -33.98
C ASN A 916 -15.53 -27.36 -35.19
N ARG A 917 -14.92 -27.23 -36.39
CA ARG A 917 -15.69 -27.17 -37.64
C ARG A 917 -16.32 -28.54 -37.93
N ASP A 918 -15.49 -29.56 -37.94
CA ASP A 918 -15.78 -30.94 -38.30
C ASP A 918 -14.70 -31.85 -37.68
N GLY A 919 -14.84 -33.17 -37.81
CA GLY A 919 -13.88 -34.15 -37.32
C GLY A 919 -12.52 -34.13 -38.00
N ALA A 920 -12.42 -33.68 -39.25
CA ALA A 920 -11.15 -33.56 -39.96
C ALA A 920 -10.28 -32.42 -39.40
N ASN A 921 -10.92 -31.41 -38.80
CA ASN A 921 -10.28 -30.25 -38.19
C ASN A 921 -10.22 -30.31 -36.66
N HIS A 922 -10.52 -31.47 -36.09
CA HIS A 922 -10.46 -31.69 -34.65
C HIS A 922 -9.01 -31.97 -34.19
N ALA A 923 -8.27 -30.91 -33.88
CA ALA A 923 -6.90 -31.02 -33.39
C ALA A 923 -6.82 -31.78 -32.05
N PHE A 924 -5.81 -32.66 -31.92
CA PHE A 924 -5.56 -33.48 -30.73
C PHE A 924 -6.64 -34.51 -30.35
N ARG A 925 -7.57 -34.86 -31.25
CA ARG A 925 -8.68 -35.81 -30.96
C ARG A 925 -8.21 -37.09 -30.26
N GLU A 926 -7.21 -37.77 -30.82
CA GLU A 926 -6.66 -39.02 -30.25
C GLU A 926 -6.01 -38.79 -28.88
N ARG A 927 -5.26 -37.69 -28.73
CA ARG A 927 -4.59 -37.36 -27.48
C ARG A 927 -5.60 -37.01 -26.38
N LEU A 928 -6.67 -36.30 -26.74
CA LEU A 928 -7.74 -35.94 -25.82
C LEU A 928 -8.53 -37.17 -25.35
N GLN A 929 -8.81 -38.12 -26.25
CA GLN A 929 -9.40 -39.42 -25.89
C GLN A 929 -8.51 -40.20 -24.94
N ALA A 930 -7.20 -40.25 -25.20
CA ALA A 930 -6.23 -40.90 -24.30
C ALA A 930 -6.19 -40.21 -22.92
N LEU A 931 -6.18 -38.87 -22.88
CA LEU A 931 -6.19 -38.10 -21.64
C LEU A 931 -7.48 -38.32 -20.84
N ALA A 932 -8.65 -38.36 -21.49
CA ALA A 932 -9.92 -38.67 -20.84
C ALA A 932 -9.95 -40.08 -20.23
N GLY A 933 -9.26 -41.05 -20.84
CA GLY A 933 -9.08 -42.38 -20.26
C GLY A 933 -8.12 -42.43 -19.06
N LEU A 934 -7.20 -41.47 -18.94
CA LEU A 934 -6.21 -41.39 -17.87
C LEU A 934 -6.62 -40.46 -16.71
N LEU A 935 -7.53 -39.52 -16.97
CA LEU A 935 -7.97 -38.49 -16.03
C LEU A 935 -9.46 -38.71 -15.69
N PRO A 936 -9.80 -39.51 -14.66
CA PRO A 936 -11.20 -39.77 -14.31
C PRO A 936 -12.01 -38.52 -13.93
N GLN A 937 -11.33 -37.45 -13.54
CA GLN A 937 -11.90 -36.15 -13.20
C GLN A 937 -12.15 -35.24 -14.42
N LEU A 938 -11.76 -35.65 -15.64
CA LEU A 938 -11.97 -34.89 -16.87
C LEU A 938 -13.28 -35.28 -17.57
N SER A 939 -14.16 -34.31 -17.75
CA SER A 939 -15.32 -34.39 -18.65
C SER A 939 -15.07 -33.56 -19.91
N VAL A 940 -15.37 -34.13 -21.08
CA VAL A 940 -15.21 -33.45 -22.38
C VAL A 940 -16.56 -33.36 -23.08
N VAL A 941 -16.93 -32.17 -23.54
CA VAL A 941 -18.11 -31.91 -24.36
C VAL A 941 -17.67 -31.34 -25.69
N GLU A 942 -17.94 -32.07 -26.76
CA GLU A 942 -17.54 -31.72 -28.12
C GLU A 942 -18.74 -31.22 -28.93
N ARG A 943 -18.54 -30.12 -29.69
CA ARG A 943 -19.50 -29.65 -30.68
C ARG A 943 -18.86 -29.42 -32.04
N TYR A 944 -19.56 -29.83 -33.10
CA TYR A 944 -19.17 -29.56 -34.48
C TYR A 944 -20.15 -28.58 -35.12
N SER A 945 -19.62 -27.46 -35.63
CA SER A 945 -20.44 -26.45 -36.30
C SER A 945 -20.87 -26.84 -37.72
N ARG A 946 -20.15 -27.78 -38.35
CA ARG A 946 -20.39 -28.35 -39.69
C ARG A 946 -19.92 -29.83 -39.71
N PRO A 947 -20.55 -30.74 -38.94
CA PRO A 947 -20.10 -32.13 -38.84
C PRO A 947 -20.08 -32.83 -40.20
N LEU A 948 -19.11 -33.73 -40.38
CA LEU A 948 -19.05 -34.66 -41.52
C LEU A 948 -19.80 -35.96 -41.20
N ASP A 949 -20.10 -36.74 -42.23
CA ASP A 949 -20.68 -38.08 -42.05
C ASP A 949 -19.75 -38.95 -41.20
N GLY A 950 -20.26 -39.42 -40.05
CA GLY A 950 -19.51 -40.23 -39.09
C GLY A 950 -18.98 -39.45 -37.88
N ASP A 951 -19.09 -38.11 -37.86
CA ASP A 951 -18.76 -37.33 -36.67
C ASP A 951 -19.73 -37.60 -35.52
N ARG A 952 -19.16 -37.86 -34.33
CA ARG A 952 -19.92 -38.08 -33.08
C ARG A 952 -19.74 -36.86 -32.18
N GLY A 953 -20.79 -36.07 -32.02
CA GLY A 953 -20.81 -34.86 -31.19
C GLY A 953 -22.10 -34.06 -31.40
N ALA A 954 -22.38 -33.10 -30.51
CA ALA A 954 -23.57 -32.26 -30.66
C ALA A 954 -23.37 -31.24 -31.80
N VAL A 955 -24.41 -31.03 -32.62
CA VAL A 955 -24.36 -30.07 -33.73
C VAL A 955 -24.47 -28.64 -33.20
N GLY A 956 -23.64 -27.74 -33.73
CA GLY A 956 -23.67 -26.30 -33.43
C GLY A 956 -22.34 -25.75 -32.89
N ARG A 957 -22.36 -24.48 -32.49
CA ARG A 957 -21.22 -23.84 -31.80
C ARG A 957 -21.38 -23.99 -30.29
N ILE A 958 -20.26 -24.06 -29.58
CA ILE A 958 -20.26 -23.98 -28.11
C ILE A 958 -20.75 -22.62 -27.63
N SER A 959 -21.45 -22.61 -26.50
CA SER A 959 -22.04 -21.42 -25.90
C SER A 959 -22.06 -21.53 -24.37
N ALA A 960 -22.33 -20.43 -23.68
CA ALA A 960 -22.44 -20.46 -22.24
C ALA A 960 -23.51 -21.45 -21.74
N ALA A 961 -24.54 -21.78 -22.54
CA ALA A 961 -25.57 -22.75 -22.17
C ALA A 961 -25.04 -24.18 -21.99
N ASP A 962 -23.88 -24.51 -22.56
CA ASP A 962 -23.24 -25.81 -22.42
C ASP A 962 -22.59 -26.03 -21.05
N VAL A 963 -22.45 -24.97 -20.24
CA VAL A 963 -21.91 -25.07 -18.87
C VAL A 963 -23.02 -25.54 -17.90
N PRO A 964 -22.84 -26.65 -17.17
CA PRO A 964 -23.79 -27.06 -16.14
C PRO A 964 -23.96 -25.99 -15.04
N GLN A 965 -25.20 -25.74 -14.62
CA GLN A 965 -25.48 -24.77 -13.56
C GLN A 965 -24.76 -25.11 -12.24
N ALA A 966 -24.63 -26.40 -11.92
CA ALA A 966 -23.91 -26.87 -10.73
C ALA A 966 -22.43 -26.42 -10.69
N LEU A 967 -21.76 -26.27 -11.84
CA LEU A 967 -20.37 -25.77 -11.88
C LEU A 967 -20.30 -24.26 -11.63
N ILE A 968 -21.32 -23.50 -12.02
CA ILE A 968 -21.44 -22.07 -11.70
C ILE A 968 -21.70 -21.90 -10.20
N GLU A 969 -22.60 -22.71 -9.63
CA GLU A 969 -22.91 -22.72 -8.20
C GLU A 969 -21.72 -23.16 -7.34
N ALA A 970 -20.92 -24.11 -7.85
CA ALA A 970 -19.64 -24.52 -7.28
C ALA A 970 -18.48 -23.53 -7.53
N ARG A 971 -18.77 -22.35 -8.12
CA ARG A 971 -17.80 -21.28 -8.39
C ARG A 971 -16.58 -21.72 -9.18
N ALA A 972 -16.78 -22.53 -10.20
CA ALA A 972 -15.71 -22.99 -11.07
C ALA A 972 -14.92 -21.81 -11.68
N ARG A 973 -13.65 -22.05 -12.00
CA ARG A 973 -12.81 -21.09 -12.72
C ARG A 973 -12.90 -21.32 -14.22
N PHE A 974 -13.22 -20.26 -14.97
CA PHE A 974 -13.49 -20.34 -16.39
C PHE A 974 -12.29 -19.84 -17.19
N PHE A 975 -11.66 -20.73 -17.97
CA PHE A 975 -10.53 -20.41 -18.83
C PHE A 975 -10.95 -20.50 -20.29
N LEU A 976 -10.84 -19.39 -21.03
CA LEU A 976 -11.33 -19.25 -22.39
C LEU A 976 -10.17 -18.99 -23.36
N CYS A 977 -10.06 -19.77 -24.43
CA CYS A 977 -9.04 -19.57 -25.46
C CYS A 977 -9.60 -19.90 -26.85
N GLY A 978 -9.58 -18.95 -27.78
CA GLY A 978 -10.15 -19.15 -29.11
C GLY A 978 -10.41 -17.85 -29.86
N PRO A 979 -11.26 -17.88 -30.91
CA PRO A 979 -11.59 -16.70 -31.71
C PRO A 979 -12.28 -15.59 -30.88
N PRO A 980 -12.03 -14.29 -31.17
CA PRO A 980 -12.61 -13.18 -30.41
C PRO A 980 -14.13 -13.23 -30.24
N GLU A 981 -14.87 -13.58 -31.30
CA GLU A 981 -16.33 -13.72 -31.25
C GLU A 981 -16.80 -14.74 -30.19
N MET A 982 -16.07 -15.87 -30.08
CA MET A 982 -16.36 -16.91 -29.09
C MET A 982 -16.06 -16.40 -27.68
N LEU A 983 -14.91 -15.74 -27.48
CA LEU A 983 -14.52 -15.21 -26.17
C LEU A 983 -15.56 -14.19 -25.68
N THR A 984 -15.97 -13.25 -26.53
CA THR A 984 -16.99 -12.24 -26.22
C THR A 984 -18.34 -12.87 -25.90
N GLY A 985 -18.83 -13.77 -26.77
CA GLY A 985 -20.13 -14.44 -26.57
C GLY A 985 -20.16 -15.33 -25.32
N MET A 986 -19.09 -16.08 -25.06
CA MET A 986 -18.97 -16.94 -23.88
C MET A 986 -18.89 -16.11 -22.59
N ARG A 987 -18.06 -15.06 -22.57
CA ARG A 987 -17.95 -14.16 -21.40
C ARG A 987 -19.29 -13.52 -21.07
N ALA A 988 -19.97 -12.93 -22.06
CA ALA A 988 -21.28 -12.31 -21.87
C ALA A 988 -22.32 -13.32 -21.38
N GLY A 989 -22.34 -14.53 -21.96
CA GLY A 989 -23.26 -15.59 -21.56
C GLY A 989 -23.00 -16.12 -20.14
N LEU A 990 -21.73 -16.27 -19.73
CA LEU A 990 -21.38 -16.70 -18.37
C LEU A 990 -21.75 -15.64 -17.33
N GLN A 991 -21.49 -14.36 -17.63
CA GLN A 991 -21.88 -13.25 -16.75
C GLN A 991 -23.39 -13.15 -16.60
N ALA A 992 -24.15 -13.29 -17.70
CA ALA A 992 -25.62 -13.33 -17.67
C ALA A 992 -26.16 -14.50 -16.83
N ARG A 993 -25.37 -15.56 -16.66
CA ARG A 993 -25.67 -16.72 -15.81
C ARG A 993 -25.10 -16.62 -14.40
N GLY A 994 -24.57 -15.46 -14.01
CA GLY A 994 -24.12 -15.16 -12.65
C GLY A 994 -22.64 -15.39 -12.37
N VAL A 995 -21.83 -15.74 -13.38
CA VAL A 995 -20.37 -15.89 -13.19
C VAL A 995 -19.71 -14.50 -13.06
N PRO A 996 -19.03 -14.21 -11.95
CA PRO A 996 -18.28 -12.96 -11.80
C PRO A 996 -17.18 -12.80 -12.84
N ALA A 997 -16.99 -11.58 -13.36
CA ALA A 997 -16.00 -11.30 -14.39
C ALA A 997 -14.56 -11.70 -14.01
N PHE A 998 -14.21 -11.61 -12.73
CA PHE A 998 -12.88 -11.93 -12.20
C PHE A 998 -12.62 -13.45 -12.10
N GLU A 999 -13.65 -14.30 -12.24
CA GLU A 999 -13.51 -15.77 -12.34
C GLU A 999 -13.39 -16.25 -13.80
N ILE A 1000 -13.44 -15.32 -14.76
CA ILE A 1000 -13.35 -15.58 -16.21
C ILE A 1000 -12.00 -15.08 -16.74
N PHE A 1001 -11.12 -16.03 -16.97
CA PHE A 1001 -9.78 -15.87 -17.50
C PHE A 1001 -9.84 -16.10 -19.02
N SER A 1002 -9.32 -15.17 -19.81
CA SER A 1002 -9.30 -15.33 -21.27
C SER A 1002 -7.97 -14.89 -21.84
N GLU A 1003 -7.56 -15.52 -22.93
CA GLU A 1003 -6.36 -15.16 -23.68
C GLU A 1003 -6.71 -15.03 -25.17
N SER A 1004 -6.16 -13.99 -25.82
CA SER A 1004 -6.28 -13.79 -27.26
C SER A 1004 -4.90 -13.59 -27.87
N PHE A 1005 -4.40 -14.60 -28.58
CA PHE A 1005 -3.09 -14.53 -29.26
C PHE A 1005 -3.20 -13.68 -30.52
N VAL A 1006 -3.25 -12.36 -30.37
CA VAL A 1006 -3.01 -11.41 -31.46
C VAL A 1006 -1.51 -11.30 -31.65
N SER A 1007 -1.03 -11.40 -32.89
CA SER A 1007 0.39 -11.26 -33.18
C SER A 1007 0.82 -9.81 -32.92
N ALA A 1008 1.66 -9.59 -31.91
CA ALA A 1008 2.23 -8.29 -31.64
C ALA A 1008 3.12 -7.84 -32.81
N GLU A 1009 2.63 -6.93 -33.64
CA GLU A 1009 3.50 -6.11 -34.48
C GLU A 1009 4.13 -5.03 -33.60
N GLY A 1010 5.37 -5.31 -33.16
CA GLY A 1010 6.41 -4.35 -32.81
C GLY A 1010 6.04 -3.23 -31.84
N ASN A 1011 6.10 -3.50 -30.54
CA ASN A 1011 6.24 -2.43 -29.54
C ASN A 1011 7.67 -1.87 -29.65
N THR A 1012 7.87 -0.81 -30.44
CA THR A 1012 9.17 -0.12 -30.50
C THR A 1012 9.35 0.80 -29.29
N THR A 1013 10.54 0.81 -28.72
CA THR A 1013 10.89 1.54 -27.49
C THR A 1013 11.19 3.03 -27.68
N ALA A 1014 11.19 3.54 -28.93
CA ALA A 1014 11.51 4.94 -29.20
C ALA A 1014 10.25 5.81 -29.11
N ALA A 1015 10.34 6.90 -28.34
CA ALA A 1015 9.27 7.90 -28.29
C ALA A 1015 9.03 8.49 -29.70
N PRO A 1016 7.77 8.71 -30.09
CA PRO A 1016 7.44 9.31 -31.38
C PRO A 1016 8.02 10.73 -31.46
N THR A 1017 8.72 11.04 -32.55
CA THR A 1017 9.34 12.38 -32.79
C THR A 1017 8.58 13.19 -33.85
N THR A 1018 7.62 12.58 -34.52
CA THR A 1018 6.83 13.20 -35.60
C THR A 1018 5.42 13.53 -35.12
N PRO A 1019 4.82 14.64 -35.60
CA PRO A 1019 3.44 14.97 -35.26
C PRO A 1019 2.43 13.89 -35.68
N ARG A 1020 1.39 13.68 -34.87
CA ARG A 1020 0.32 12.67 -35.07
C ARG A 1020 -1.06 13.28 -34.89
N ASP A 1021 -2.05 12.74 -35.60
CA ASP A 1021 -3.45 13.10 -35.35
C ASP A 1021 -4.03 12.21 -34.24
N VAL A 1022 -4.67 12.84 -33.26
CA VAL A 1022 -5.32 12.17 -32.14
C VAL A 1022 -6.79 12.56 -32.12
N THR A 1023 -7.66 11.58 -32.35
CA THR A 1023 -9.12 11.74 -32.36
C THR A 1023 -9.71 11.24 -31.04
N PHE A 1024 -10.43 12.11 -30.35
CA PHE A 1024 -11.21 11.85 -29.14
C PHE A 1024 -12.66 11.58 -29.55
N ALA A 1025 -13.02 10.30 -29.68
CA ALA A 1025 -14.25 9.87 -30.36
C ALA A 1025 -15.54 10.32 -29.66
N GLN A 1026 -15.54 10.48 -28.33
CA GLN A 1026 -16.75 10.90 -27.60
C GLN A 1026 -17.03 12.38 -27.81
N SER A 1027 -15.98 13.20 -27.91
CA SER A 1027 -16.10 14.63 -28.21
C SER A 1027 -16.18 14.93 -29.71
N GLY A 1028 -15.78 13.98 -30.57
CA GLY A 1028 -15.63 14.19 -32.01
C GLY A 1028 -14.46 15.10 -32.39
N THR A 1029 -13.53 15.37 -31.48
CA THR A 1029 -12.45 16.34 -31.66
C THR A 1029 -11.17 15.64 -32.13
N THR A 1030 -10.54 16.13 -33.20
CA THR A 1030 -9.22 15.70 -33.64
C THR A 1030 -8.19 16.80 -33.36
N LEU A 1031 -7.13 16.46 -32.62
CA LEU A 1031 -6.03 17.36 -32.26
C LEU A 1031 -4.73 16.87 -32.87
N ARG A 1032 -3.88 17.82 -33.30
CA ARG A 1032 -2.53 17.52 -33.77
C ARG A 1032 -1.57 17.49 -32.58
N TRP A 1033 -1.04 16.31 -32.28
CA TRP A 1033 0.00 16.13 -31.27
C TRP A 1033 1.39 16.49 -31.84
N THR A 1034 2.21 17.18 -31.06
CA THR A 1034 3.66 17.36 -31.31
C THR A 1034 4.45 16.95 -30.06
N PRO A 1035 5.77 16.68 -30.14
CA PRO A 1035 6.58 16.28 -28.98
C PRO A 1035 6.49 17.25 -27.79
N GLU A 1036 6.30 18.54 -28.05
CA GLU A 1036 6.19 19.60 -27.05
C GLU A 1036 4.84 19.59 -26.31
N ALA A 1037 3.80 19.00 -26.92
CA ALA A 1037 2.48 18.87 -26.31
C ALA A 1037 2.47 17.87 -25.13
N GLY A 1038 3.54 17.11 -24.95
CA GLY A 1038 3.67 16.17 -23.84
C GLY A 1038 2.82 14.91 -24.05
N THR A 1039 2.09 14.51 -23.03
CA THR A 1039 1.22 13.33 -23.00
C THR A 1039 -0.12 13.57 -23.71
N LEU A 1040 -0.83 12.49 -24.05
CA LEU A 1040 -2.17 12.58 -24.63
C LEU A 1040 -3.18 13.29 -23.70
N LEU A 1041 -2.98 13.18 -22.38
CA LEU A 1041 -3.77 13.93 -21.40
C LEU A 1041 -3.47 15.43 -21.47
N GLU A 1042 -2.20 15.82 -21.51
CA GLU A 1042 -1.79 17.24 -21.60
C GLU A 1042 -2.29 17.88 -22.90
N LEU A 1043 -2.23 17.16 -24.03
CA LEU A 1043 -2.80 17.59 -25.30
C LEU A 1043 -4.30 17.88 -25.19
N ALA A 1044 -5.06 16.96 -24.59
CA ALA A 1044 -6.51 17.09 -24.43
C ALA A 1044 -6.86 18.28 -23.52
N GLU A 1045 -6.18 18.40 -22.38
CA GLU A 1045 -6.40 19.48 -21.41
C GLU A 1045 -6.07 20.85 -21.99
N ALA A 1046 -4.99 20.96 -22.77
CA ALA A 1046 -4.63 22.21 -23.46
C ALA A 1046 -5.70 22.66 -24.46
N ALA A 1047 -6.47 21.71 -25.01
CA ALA A 1047 -7.60 21.98 -25.89
C ALA A 1047 -8.95 22.12 -25.15
N GLY A 1048 -8.95 22.09 -23.81
CA GLY A 1048 -10.16 22.20 -22.99
C GLY A 1048 -10.99 20.91 -22.90
N LEU A 1049 -10.46 19.77 -23.36
CA LEU A 1049 -11.09 18.46 -23.18
C LEU A 1049 -10.80 17.93 -21.78
N SER A 1050 -11.84 17.44 -21.11
CA SER A 1050 -11.71 16.80 -19.81
C SER A 1050 -11.62 15.30 -19.98
N LEU A 1051 -10.46 14.73 -19.67
CA LEU A 1051 -10.25 13.29 -19.67
C LEU A 1051 -10.17 12.74 -18.24
N PRO A 1052 -10.57 11.48 -18.02
CA PRO A 1052 -10.33 10.79 -16.76
C PRO A 1052 -8.84 10.87 -16.38
N SER A 1053 -8.53 11.36 -15.19
CA SER A 1053 -7.16 11.42 -14.69
C SER A 1053 -7.12 11.42 -13.16
N GLY A 1054 -5.97 11.04 -12.59
CA GLY A 1054 -5.80 10.86 -11.15
C GLY A 1054 -4.39 11.20 -10.69
N CYS A 1055 -3.59 10.18 -10.40
CA CYS A 1055 -2.19 10.36 -10.00
C CYS A 1055 -1.31 11.04 -11.06
N ARG A 1056 -1.74 11.06 -12.34
CA ARG A 1056 -0.97 11.47 -13.53
C ARG A 1056 0.38 10.75 -13.74
N THR A 1057 0.66 9.70 -12.98
CA THR A 1057 1.90 8.89 -13.06
C THR A 1057 1.66 7.48 -13.62
N GLY A 1058 0.46 7.22 -14.14
CA GLY A 1058 0.04 5.90 -14.67
C GLY A 1058 -0.35 4.88 -13.61
N GLN A 1059 0.07 5.03 -12.36
CA GLN A 1059 -0.08 4.02 -11.31
C GLN A 1059 -1.54 3.71 -10.91
N CYS A 1060 -2.41 4.71 -10.93
CA CYS A 1060 -3.82 4.53 -10.56
C CYS A 1060 -4.70 4.00 -11.70
N GLU A 1061 -4.23 4.09 -12.95
CA GLU A 1061 -4.97 3.74 -14.17
C GLU A 1061 -6.33 4.44 -14.32
N SER A 1062 -6.58 5.54 -13.59
CA SER A 1062 -7.75 6.39 -13.84
C SER A 1062 -7.74 7.07 -15.19
N CYS A 1063 -6.58 7.19 -15.82
CA CYS A 1063 -6.43 7.73 -17.16
C CYS A 1063 -6.54 6.66 -18.28
N ALA A 1064 -6.92 5.44 -17.93
CA ALA A 1064 -7.15 4.37 -18.91
C ALA A 1064 -8.40 4.66 -19.73
N VAL A 1065 -8.23 4.73 -21.05
CA VAL A 1065 -9.31 4.82 -22.05
C VAL A 1065 -9.11 3.74 -23.10
N ALA A 1066 -10.17 3.33 -23.80
CA ALA A 1066 -10.02 2.36 -24.87
C ALA A 1066 -9.38 2.99 -26.11
N VAL A 1067 -8.52 2.24 -26.79
CA VAL A 1067 -8.00 2.57 -28.13
C VAL A 1067 -8.94 1.95 -29.15
N LEU A 1068 -9.58 2.78 -29.96
CA LEU A 1068 -10.48 2.34 -31.03
C LEU A 1068 -9.72 2.03 -32.31
N ASP A 1069 -8.67 2.80 -32.61
CA ASP A 1069 -7.79 2.62 -33.75
C ASP A 1069 -6.41 3.25 -33.49
N GLY A 1070 -5.36 2.70 -34.10
CA GLY A 1070 -3.97 3.15 -33.92
C GLY A 1070 -3.24 2.57 -32.71
N GLN A 1071 -2.08 3.15 -32.37
CA GLN A 1071 -1.18 2.68 -31.32
C GLN A 1071 -0.66 3.83 -30.46
N ALA A 1072 -0.58 3.59 -29.15
CA ALA A 1072 0.00 4.52 -28.17
C ALA A 1072 1.26 3.91 -27.54
N HIS A 1073 2.27 4.76 -27.30
CA HIS A 1073 3.48 4.43 -26.56
C HIS A 1073 3.40 5.00 -25.15
N HIS A 1074 3.58 4.19 -24.11
CA HIS A 1074 3.56 4.67 -22.72
C HIS A 1074 4.98 4.87 -22.17
N ARG A 1075 5.23 6.06 -21.60
CA ARG A 1075 6.48 6.38 -20.88
C ARG A 1075 6.71 5.45 -19.68
N VAL A 1076 5.61 5.08 -19.01
CA VAL A 1076 5.56 4.06 -17.98
C VAL A 1076 4.69 2.93 -18.52
N PRO A 1077 5.24 1.71 -18.74
CA PRO A 1077 4.49 0.61 -19.29
C PRO A 1077 3.20 0.35 -18.49
N PRO A 1078 2.04 0.18 -19.15
CA PRO A 1078 0.83 -0.22 -18.46
C PRO A 1078 1.01 -1.61 -17.88
N VAL A 1079 0.25 -1.89 -16.82
CA VAL A 1079 0.39 -3.15 -16.11
C VAL A 1079 -0.15 -4.32 -16.95
N GLU A 1080 -1.27 -4.10 -17.63
CA GLU A 1080 -1.78 -4.97 -18.68
C GLU A 1080 -1.28 -4.40 -20.02
N ASP A 1081 -0.50 -5.18 -20.76
CA ASP A 1081 -0.11 -4.88 -22.14
C ASP A 1081 -1.30 -5.21 -23.05
N ASP A 1082 -2.40 -4.49 -22.81
CA ASP A 1082 -3.59 -4.50 -23.63
C ASP A 1082 -3.46 -3.40 -24.68
N PRO A 1083 -3.23 -3.72 -25.96
CA PRO A 1083 -3.16 -2.73 -27.03
C PRO A 1083 -4.45 -1.91 -27.16
N GLY A 1084 -5.57 -2.45 -26.65
CA GLY A 1084 -6.86 -1.77 -26.60
C GLY A 1084 -7.01 -0.77 -25.45
N THR A 1085 -6.00 -0.60 -24.58
CA THR A 1085 -6.07 0.32 -23.44
C THR A 1085 -4.93 1.34 -23.47
N CYS A 1086 -5.27 2.62 -23.36
CA CYS A 1086 -4.33 3.73 -23.33
C CYS A 1086 -4.39 4.48 -21.99
N LEU A 1087 -3.30 4.48 -21.22
CA LEU A 1087 -3.11 5.37 -20.08
C LEU A 1087 -2.73 6.79 -20.56
N THR A 1088 -3.73 7.64 -20.87
CA THR A 1088 -3.53 8.95 -21.51
C THR A 1088 -2.54 9.85 -20.78
N CYS A 1089 -2.45 9.72 -19.45
CA CYS A 1089 -1.55 10.48 -18.59
C CYS A 1089 -0.06 10.07 -18.67
N GLN A 1090 0.26 8.97 -19.37
CA GLN A 1090 1.62 8.51 -19.62
C GLN A 1090 1.84 8.14 -21.10
N ALA A 1091 0.82 8.27 -21.93
CA ALA A 1091 0.83 7.86 -23.33
C ALA A 1091 1.26 8.99 -24.26
N LEU A 1092 1.92 8.61 -25.35
CA LEU A 1092 2.27 9.39 -26.53
C LEU A 1092 1.70 8.65 -27.77
N PRO A 1093 1.22 9.34 -28.81
CA PRO A 1093 0.66 8.68 -29.99
C PRO A 1093 1.79 8.11 -30.86
N PHE A 1094 1.85 6.78 -31.01
CA PHE A 1094 2.86 6.13 -31.84
C PHE A 1094 2.49 6.20 -33.33
N SER A 1095 1.22 5.97 -33.64
CA SER A 1095 0.57 6.25 -34.93
C SER A 1095 -0.47 7.36 -34.78
N ASP A 1096 -1.16 7.72 -35.87
CA ASP A 1096 -2.44 8.40 -35.73
C ASP A 1096 -3.38 7.51 -34.90
N LEU A 1097 -4.12 8.12 -33.98
CA LEU A 1097 -4.71 7.43 -32.85
C LEU A 1097 -6.16 7.88 -32.63
N THR A 1098 -7.07 6.93 -32.46
CA THR A 1098 -8.46 7.20 -32.07
C THR A 1098 -8.73 6.58 -30.70
N LEU A 1099 -9.13 7.42 -29.74
CA LEU A 1099 -9.45 7.03 -28.37
C LEU A 1099 -10.95 7.10 -28.13
N ASP A 1100 -11.48 6.16 -27.34
CA ASP A 1100 -12.84 6.21 -26.79
C ASP A 1100 -12.88 7.17 -25.60
N ALA A 1101 -12.70 8.47 -25.90
CA ALA A 1101 -12.64 9.53 -24.91
C ALA A 1101 -13.10 10.90 -25.46
#